data_AF-A0A5Q4EKA1-F1
#
_entry.id   AF-A0A5Q4EKA1-F1
#
_cell.length_a   1.000
_cell.length_b   1.000
_cell.length_c   1.000
_cell.angle_alpha   90.00
_cell.angle_beta   90.00
_cell.angle_gamma   90.00
#
_symmetry.space_group_name_H-M   'P 1'
#
loop_
_entity.id
_entity.type
_entity.pdbx_description
1 polymer ?
#
loop_
_entity_poly.entity_id
_entity_poly.type
_entity_poly.pdbx_seq_one_letter_code
_entity_poly.pdbx_strand_id
1 'polypeptide(L)'
;MNRKTYLIFVLCLLLLPLAGVASQDQLPDSLRHQYGLASHPKAKIQIIHSGIAPHFLNYNLDSAAVYLQKAVSLADSIIRHSSDPDTLFEYRTLKAQSLRSLGNAYHGKGLNEPALEAFYEALEISKSYNDLSGVARAELNIGNVLNREGLNDQALEFFIRAYNKGEAIGEKRFMAYAANNIGNVYMNKGDAEQAVKYYQTSIDLKEEINDLRGMINSYNNIGLIYKNRGEFEKSIEYYQISLDIVSQLDHRQGLSMVLSNLALLHVAMAEKAMESNDYASRDQNFRSAVHLGERALVVAREVGSLPRESSVAERLMKAHRGLRQYEKALDYAQLYIQTRDSLFNEEKTTIIAEMQARFESQQQLQEIHNQQLIIERQEAEYQSQLTQRNLLLVLILFLISVTLLLWFQFRSRKKTNELINEKNDMLESAYEELQTANEELQTSNEELVAQQEIIRENLEKKIAVATQMLEFKQKFMAQISHEIRTPLTGVLGITEALSNTPLNEEQIRYLEILQYSGESLIGIINDVLDFSKIEAGKLELKTKVFSIKEMLQSSVSLFAHNARETVSLELDLPDDMPEYIEADELRLGQVIRNLLSNAVKFTDKGKVKLSAQVIPDGNDGQAQLKINVTDTGPGIDKSQIDKLFKPFSQLSRNHLRPVEGTGLGLSICKEIVEKHGGEIGVISEPGSGSDFWFSVKISVRNNPEDFRPKSVSSKSPFESKLKILLVEDLEVNRRVITLLLTGMKHQVVAASNGHEAVELYQPGAFDLILMDVEMPVMDGIEAARTLKAKYNHELPPIVGLSANALEGDREKYIEQGMDEYLTKPFNVNAFMQIVEKFFVS
;
A
#
# COMPACT_ATOMS: atom_id res chain seq x y z
N MET A 1 -59.04 2.67 17.09
CA MET A 1 -59.05 3.16 15.69
C MET A 1 -59.71 2.08 14.83
N ASN A 2 -60.77 2.40 14.08
CA ASN A 2 -61.64 1.39 13.48
C ASN A 2 -60.95 0.72 12.27
N ARG A 3 -61.11 -0.60 12.07
CA ARG A 3 -60.44 -1.38 11.00
C ARG A 3 -60.71 -0.80 9.59
N LYS A 4 -61.86 -0.14 9.41
CA LYS A 4 -62.21 0.62 8.20
C LYS A 4 -61.39 1.91 8.04
N THR A 5 -61.02 2.58 9.13
CA THR A 5 -60.15 3.78 9.10
C THR A 5 -58.72 3.40 8.72
N TYR A 6 -58.23 2.24 9.18
CA TYR A 6 -56.90 1.74 8.78
C TYR A 6 -56.89 1.29 7.31
N LEU A 7 -57.95 0.63 6.84
CA LEU A 7 -58.05 0.23 5.44
C LEU A 7 -58.22 1.42 4.48
N ILE A 8 -58.91 2.48 4.90
CA ILE A 8 -59.00 3.74 4.14
C ILE A 8 -57.66 4.48 4.15
N PHE A 9 -56.91 4.46 5.26
CA PHE A 9 -55.58 5.06 5.33
C PHE A 9 -54.57 4.31 4.44
N VAL A 10 -54.65 2.98 4.39
CA VAL A 10 -53.81 2.14 3.51
C VAL A 10 -54.23 2.27 2.03
N LEU A 11 -55.52 2.39 1.71
CA LEU A 11 -55.96 2.66 0.33
C LEU A 11 -55.63 4.09 -0.14
N CYS A 12 -55.63 5.08 0.74
CA CYS A 12 -55.22 6.45 0.40
C CYS A 12 -53.71 6.58 0.17
N LEU A 13 -52.88 5.74 0.81
CA LEU A 13 -51.44 5.65 0.52
C LEU A 13 -51.13 4.93 -0.81
N LEU A 14 -52.03 4.05 -1.28
CA LEU A 14 -51.88 3.33 -2.55
C LEU A 14 -52.48 4.05 -3.78
N LEU A 15 -53.21 5.16 -3.57
CA LEU A 15 -53.90 5.92 -4.63
C LEU A 15 -53.53 7.40 -4.65
N LEU A 16 -52.33 7.76 -4.18
CA LEU A 16 -51.72 9.02 -4.61
C LEU A 16 -51.27 8.83 -6.07
N PRO A 17 -51.72 9.69 -7.01
CA PRO A 17 -51.14 9.68 -8.34
C PRO A 17 -49.66 10.01 -8.19
N LEU A 18 -48.81 9.16 -8.76
CA LEU A 18 -47.45 9.50 -9.18
C LEU A 18 -47.53 10.67 -10.19
N ALA A 19 -47.82 11.85 -9.68
CA ALA A 19 -47.70 13.09 -10.41
C ALA A 19 -46.21 13.42 -10.48
N GLY A 20 -45.55 12.85 -11.49
CA GLY A 20 -44.33 13.39 -12.08
C GLY A 20 -43.11 13.46 -11.17
N VAL A 21 -42.68 12.35 -10.58
CA VAL A 21 -41.23 12.15 -10.41
C VAL A 21 -40.72 11.72 -11.78
N ALA A 22 -40.35 12.68 -12.63
CA ALA A 22 -39.53 12.38 -13.79
C ALA A 22 -38.32 11.60 -13.27
N SER A 23 -38.08 10.40 -13.80
CA SER A 23 -36.93 9.58 -13.41
C SER A 23 -35.66 10.43 -13.46
N GLN A 24 -35.00 10.64 -12.32
CA GLN A 24 -33.82 11.50 -12.17
C GLN A 24 -32.62 11.05 -13.02
N ASP A 25 -32.70 9.85 -13.62
CA ASP A 25 -31.77 9.30 -14.60
C ASP A 25 -32.05 9.69 -16.07
N GLN A 26 -33.15 10.37 -16.37
CA GLN A 26 -33.50 10.75 -17.73
C GLN A 26 -33.24 12.22 -18.01
N LEU A 27 -32.61 12.49 -19.16
CA LEU A 27 -32.39 13.85 -19.62
C LEU A 27 -33.74 14.56 -19.81
N PRO A 28 -33.96 15.76 -19.22
CA PRO A 28 -35.21 16.51 -19.37
C PRO A 28 -35.56 16.72 -20.84
N ASP A 29 -36.84 16.54 -21.20
CA ASP A 29 -37.30 16.65 -22.60
C ASP A 29 -36.96 18.02 -23.21
N SER A 30 -36.93 19.08 -22.42
CA SER A 30 -36.50 20.41 -22.84
C SER A 30 -35.04 20.45 -23.30
N LEU A 31 -34.12 19.86 -22.53
CA LEU A 31 -32.68 19.77 -22.88
C LEU A 31 -32.44 18.79 -24.02
N ARG A 32 -33.19 17.68 -24.05
CA ARG A 32 -33.13 16.70 -25.15
C ARG A 32 -33.57 17.32 -26.47
N HIS A 33 -34.65 18.09 -26.45
CA HIS A 33 -35.18 18.80 -27.60
C HIS A 33 -34.23 19.92 -28.07
N GLN A 34 -33.70 20.73 -27.13
CA GLN A 34 -32.69 21.76 -27.45
C GLN A 34 -31.44 21.14 -28.09
N TYR A 35 -30.92 20.04 -27.54
CA TYR A 35 -29.76 19.34 -28.09
C TYR A 35 -30.05 18.72 -29.47
N GLY A 36 -31.26 18.20 -29.69
CA GLY A 36 -31.69 17.64 -30.96
C GLY A 36 -31.87 18.69 -32.08
N LEU A 37 -32.38 19.88 -31.74
CA LEU A 37 -32.58 20.99 -32.68
C LEU A 37 -31.30 21.77 -33.00
N ALA A 38 -30.27 21.66 -32.18
CA ALA A 38 -29.00 22.35 -32.42
C ALA A 38 -28.31 21.80 -33.68
N SER A 39 -28.32 22.58 -34.75
CA SER A 39 -27.68 22.21 -36.03
C SER A 39 -26.16 22.38 -36.01
N HIS A 40 -25.65 23.32 -35.21
CA HIS A 40 -24.22 23.66 -35.17
C HIS A 40 -23.45 22.90 -34.07
N PRO A 41 -22.26 22.33 -34.35
CA PRO A 41 -21.45 21.60 -33.36
C PRO A 41 -21.14 22.40 -32.09
N LYS A 42 -20.75 23.67 -32.23
CA LYS A 42 -20.57 24.62 -31.12
C LYS A 42 -21.79 24.70 -30.19
N ALA A 43 -22.99 24.83 -30.75
CA ALA A 43 -24.22 24.93 -29.97
C ALA A 43 -24.49 23.63 -29.19
N LYS A 44 -24.21 22.46 -29.78
CA LYS A 44 -24.30 21.18 -29.07
C LYS A 44 -23.34 21.08 -27.89
N ILE A 45 -22.08 21.48 -28.07
CA ILE A 45 -21.08 21.50 -26.99
C ILE A 45 -21.53 22.46 -25.87
N GLN A 46 -22.02 23.64 -26.24
CA GLN A 46 -22.51 24.62 -25.25
C GLN A 46 -23.70 24.09 -24.46
N ILE A 47 -24.67 23.44 -25.10
CA ILE A 47 -25.83 22.81 -24.41
C ILE A 47 -25.36 21.69 -23.47
N ILE A 48 -24.33 20.92 -23.86
CA ILE A 48 -23.75 19.91 -22.98
C ILE A 48 -23.19 20.58 -21.71
N HIS A 49 -22.41 21.66 -21.84
CA HIS A 49 -21.80 22.35 -20.70
C HIS A 49 -22.78 23.14 -19.83
N SER A 50 -23.77 23.80 -20.43
CA SER A 50 -24.68 24.70 -19.70
C SER A 50 -25.92 24.01 -19.15
N GLY A 51 -26.29 22.84 -19.67
CA GLY A 51 -27.52 22.15 -19.29
C GLY A 51 -27.30 20.67 -18.93
N ILE A 52 -26.81 19.87 -19.88
CA ILE A 52 -26.80 18.41 -19.75
C ILE A 52 -25.83 17.91 -18.67
N ALA A 53 -24.57 18.33 -18.72
CA ALA A 53 -23.56 17.88 -17.77
C ALA A 53 -23.87 18.36 -16.34
N PRO A 54 -24.22 19.63 -16.07
CA PRO A 54 -24.61 20.08 -14.72
C PRO A 54 -25.84 19.35 -14.17
N HIS A 55 -26.80 18.98 -15.02
CA HIS A 55 -27.94 18.17 -14.61
C HIS A 55 -27.46 16.81 -14.08
N PHE A 56 -26.67 16.07 -14.87
CA PHE A 56 -26.23 14.74 -14.49
C PHE A 56 -25.14 14.70 -13.41
N LEU A 57 -24.30 15.73 -13.27
CA LEU A 57 -23.23 15.77 -12.26
C LEU A 57 -23.74 15.62 -10.82
N ASN A 58 -25.01 15.94 -10.56
CA ASN A 58 -25.62 15.81 -9.24
C ASN A 58 -26.30 14.46 -8.97
N TYR A 59 -26.53 13.65 -10.02
CA TYR A 59 -27.39 12.46 -9.92
C TYR A 59 -26.78 11.20 -10.56
N ASN A 60 -26.07 11.36 -11.68
CA ASN A 60 -25.55 10.25 -12.48
C ASN A 60 -24.25 10.68 -13.20
N LEU A 61 -23.10 10.41 -12.57
CA LEU A 61 -21.78 10.78 -13.09
C LEU A 61 -21.43 10.03 -14.40
N ASP A 62 -21.99 8.84 -14.64
CA ASP A 62 -21.80 8.09 -15.88
C ASP A 62 -22.41 8.81 -17.08
N SER A 63 -23.67 9.25 -16.92
CA SER A 63 -24.36 10.02 -17.95
C SER A 63 -23.63 11.33 -18.22
N ALA A 64 -23.17 12.03 -17.19
CA ALA A 64 -22.38 13.25 -17.34
C ALA A 64 -21.10 13.00 -18.16
N ALA A 65 -20.34 11.95 -17.83
CA ALA A 65 -19.12 11.59 -18.54
C ALA A 65 -19.39 11.24 -20.02
N VAL A 66 -20.45 10.49 -20.33
CA VAL A 66 -20.82 10.14 -21.72
C VAL A 66 -21.10 11.38 -22.56
N TYR A 67 -21.88 12.34 -22.05
CA TYR A 67 -22.17 13.56 -22.79
C TYR A 67 -20.93 14.45 -22.93
N LEU A 68 -20.06 14.51 -21.92
CA LEU A 68 -18.81 15.25 -22.00
C LEU A 68 -17.82 14.62 -22.99
N GLN A 69 -17.76 13.28 -23.08
CA GLN A 69 -16.99 12.58 -24.11
C GLN A 69 -17.52 12.90 -25.53
N LYS A 70 -18.84 13.03 -25.68
CA LYS A 70 -19.46 13.48 -26.95
C LYS A 70 -19.06 14.92 -27.30
N ALA A 71 -18.92 15.80 -26.31
CA ALA A 71 -18.45 17.17 -26.54
C ALA A 71 -16.98 17.18 -27.01
N VAL A 72 -16.11 16.38 -26.37
CA VAL A 72 -14.71 16.22 -26.76
C VAL A 72 -14.60 15.69 -28.20
N SER A 73 -15.31 14.61 -28.53
CA SER A 73 -15.25 13.99 -29.87
C SER A 73 -15.79 14.91 -30.97
N LEU A 74 -16.83 15.71 -30.67
CA LEU A 74 -17.35 16.69 -31.60
C LEU A 74 -16.35 17.81 -31.86
N ALA A 75 -15.65 18.29 -30.83
CA ALA A 75 -14.59 19.27 -30.99
C ALA A 75 -13.41 18.70 -31.80
N ASP A 76 -12.95 17.48 -31.49
CA ASP A 76 -11.87 16.80 -32.23
C ASP A 76 -12.20 16.56 -33.70
N SER A 77 -13.48 16.28 -34.01
CA SER A 77 -13.93 16.16 -35.39
C SER A 77 -13.71 17.46 -36.16
N ILE A 78 -14.11 18.61 -35.59
CA ILE A 78 -13.93 19.91 -36.26
C ILE A 78 -12.46 20.31 -36.35
N ILE A 79 -11.67 20.07 -35.28
CA ILE A 79 -10.23 20.38 -35.26
C ILE A 79 -9.47 19.61 -36.36
N ARG A 80 -9.83 18.35 -36.62
CA ARG A 80 -9.17 17.54 -37.65
C ARG A 80 -9.48 17.98 -39.09
N HIS A 81 -10.62 18.62 -39.32
CA HIS A 81 -11.09 18.96 -40.68
C HIS A 81 -11.04 20.45 -40.98
N SER A 82 -10.63 21.29 -40.03
CA SER A 82 -10.50 22.74 -40.21
C SER A 82 -9.04 23.17 -40.28
N SER A 83 -8.72 24.03 -41.23
CA SER A 83 -7.43 24.74 -41.33
C SER A 83 -7.54 26.21 -40.93
N ASP A 84 -8.74 26.68 -40.58
CA ASP A 84 -8.99 28.06 -40.20
C ASP A 84 -8.50 28.34 -38.76
N PRO A 85 -7.57 29.30 -38.54
CA PRO A 85 -6.99 29.57 -37.23
C PRO A 85 -8.03 29.93 -36.15
N ASP A 86 -9.05 30.70 -36.50
CA ASP A 86 -10.09 31.15 -35.55
C ASP A 86 -10.97 29.98 -35.11
N THR A 87 -11.39 29.15 -36.07
CA THR A 87 -12.11 27.90 -35.79
C THR A 87 -11.26 26.93 -34.96
N LEU A 88 -9.97 26.79 -35.26
CA LEU A 88 -9.08 25.93 -34.50
C LEU A 88 -8.91 26.40 -33.06
N PHE A 89 -8.73 27.70 -32.84
CA PHE A 89 -8.64 28.30 -31.51
C PHE A 89 -9.94 28.09 -30.72
N GLU A 90 -11.09 28.35 -31.34
CA GLU A 90 -12.40 28.18 -30.71
C GLU A 90 -12.65 26.72 -30.27
N TYR A 91 -12.48 25.76 -31.18
CA TYR A 91 -12.80 24.36 -30.87
C TYR A 91 -11.75 23.71 -29.96
N ARG A 92 -10.49 24.12 -29.98
CA ARG A 92 -9.51 23.67 -28.98
C ARG A 92 -9.81 24.23 -27.59
N THR A 93 -10.30 25.47 -27.48
CA THR A 93 -10.79 26.03 -26.21
C THR A 93 -11.98 25.24 -25.67
N LEU A 94 -12.97 24.93 -26.52
CA LEU A 94 -14.11 24.09 -26.17
C LEU A 94 -13.71 22.66 -25.79
N LYS A 95 -12.70 22.09 -26.47
CA LYS A 95 -12.13 20.78 -26.13
C LYS A 95 -11.50 20.80 -24.75
N ALA A 96 -10.61 21.76 -24.47
CA ALA A 96 -9.97 21.90 -23.16
C ALA A 96 -10.99 22.08 -22.02
N GLN A 97 -12.06 22.86 -22.25
CA GLN A 97 -13.17 22.98 -21.29
C GLN A 97 -13.89 21.64 -21.08
N SER A 98 -14.17 20.90 -22.16
CA SER A 98 -14.84 19.60 -22.10
C SER A 98 -14.02 18.55 -21.36
N LEU A 99 -12.71 18.51 -21.62
CA LEU A 99 -11.76 17.63 -20.92
C LEU A 99 -11.67 17.96 -19.42
N ARG A 100 -11.65 19.24 -19.03
CA ARG A 100 -11.71 19.60 -17.60
C ARG A 100 -13.01 19.15 -16.93
N SER A 101 -14.15 19.37 -17.57
CA SER A 101 -15.42 18.91 -17.02
C SER A 101 -15.49 17.37 -16.95
N LEU A 102 -14.93 16.68 -17.95
CA LEU A 102 -14.85 15.22 -18.00
C LEU A 102 -13.95 14.67 -16.88
N GLY A 103 -12.77 15.27 -16.69
CA GLY A 103 -11.87 14.93 -15.60
C GLY A 103 -12.51 15.12 -14.23
N ASN A 104 -13.30 16.19 -14.04
CA ASN A 104 -14.06 16.39 -12.80
C ASN A 104 -15.10 15.27 -12.58
N ALA A 105 -15.77 14.81 -13.64
CA ALA A 105 -16.71 13.69 -13.55
C ALA A 105 -15.98 12.38 -13.17
N TYR A 106 -14.85 12.08 -13.81
CA TYR A 106 -14.03 10.90 -13.48
C TYR A 106 -13.49 10.95 -12.05
N HIS A 107 -12.98 12.10 -11.62
CA HIS A 107 -12.54 12.29 -10.24
C HIS A 107 -13.70 12.10 -9.25
N GLY A 108 -14.90 12.62 -9.56
CA GLY A 108 -16.10 12.38 -8.77
C GLY A 108 -16.42 10.89 -8.59
N LYS A 109 -16.16 10.07 -9.62
CA LYS A 109 -16.31 8.61 -9.58
C LYS A 109 -15.19 7.87 -8.85
N GLY A 110 -14.11 8.55 -8.46
CA GLY A 110 -12.89 7.93 -7.92
C GLY A 110 -11.97 7.34 -8.98
N LEU A 111 -12.19 7.64 -10.27
CA LEU A 111 -11.31 7.23 -11.38
C LEU A 111 -10.21 8.28 -11.57
N ASN A 112 -9.17 8.22 -10.75
CA ASN A 112 -8.15 9.27 -10.67
C ASN A 112 -7.18 9.28 -11.86
N GLU A 113 -6.82 8.12 -12.41
CA GLU A 113 -5.99 8.02 -13.63
C GLU A 113 -6.68 8.67 -14.85
N PRO A 114 -7.91 8.29 -15.25
CA PRO A 114 -8.62 8.97 -16.35
C PRO A 114 -8.87 10.46 -16.11
N ALA A 115 -9.04 10.87 -14.84
CA ALA A 115 -9.18 12.27 -14.49
C ALA A 115 -7.88 13.05 -14.76
N LEU A 116 -6.73 12.52 -14.34
CA LEU A 116 -5.42 13.12 -14.57
C LEU A 116 -5.11 13.21 -16.07
N GLU A 117 -5.36 12.15 -16.85
CA GLU A 117 -5.18 12.16 -18.31
C GLU A 117 -5.96 13.32 -18.95
N ALA A 118 -7.25 13.44 -18.63
CA ALA A 118 -8.10 14.51 -19.17
C ALA A 118 -7.61 15.90 -18.73
N PHE A 119 -7.14 16.07 -17.49
CA PHE A 119 -6.62 17.34 -17.02
C PHE A 119 -5.27 17.71 -17.64
N TYR A 120 -4.35 16.75 -17.82
CA TYR A 120 -3.07 16.99 -18.50
C TYR A 120 -3.27 17.31 -19.98
N GLU A 121 -4.19 16.62 -20.67
CA GLU A 121 -4.53 16.96 -22.04
C GLU A 121 -5.11 18.39 -22.14
N ALA A 122 -6.03 18.75 -21.24
CA ALA A 122 -6.56 20.11 -21.18
C ALA A 122 -5.49 21.16 -20.86
N LEU A 123 -4.53 20.83 -20.00
CA LEU A 123 -3.40 21.69 -19.64
C LEU A 123 -2.52 21.97 -20.86
N GLU A 124 -2.14 20.94 -21.62
CA GLU A 124 -1.30 21.09 -22.81
C GLU A 124 -2.01 21.88 -23.92
N ILE A 125 -3.31 21.64 -24.12
CA ILE A 125 -4.11 22.45 -25.06
C ILE A 125 -4.12 23.92 -24.63
N SER A 126 -4.40 24.23 -23.37
CA SER A 126 -4.41 25.62 -22.88
C SER A 126 -3.03 26.28 -22.95
N LYS A 127 -1.93 25.55 -22.69
CA LYS A 127 -0.56 26.06 -22.86
C LYS A 127 -0.25 26.43 -24.31
N SER A 128 -0.69 25.62 -25.27
CA SER A 128 -0.36 25.80 -26.70
C SER A 128 -0.85 27.15 -27.28
N TYR A 129 -1.81 27.80 -26.62
CA TYR A 129 -2.35 29.11 -27.03
C TYR A 129 -2.21 30.21 -25.97
N ASN A 130 -1.41 29.97 -24.94
CA ASN A 130 -1.20 30.93 -23.85
C ASN A 130 -2.51 31.32 -23.11
N ASP A 131 -3.47 30.39 -23.01
CA ASP A 131 -4.67 30.56 -22.19
C ASP A 131 -4.34 30.35 -20.71
N LEU A 132 -3.84 31.41 -20.07
CA LEU A 132 -3.43 31.39 -18.66
C LEU A 132 -4.57 31.01 -17.71
N SER A 133 -5.83 31.39 -18.04
CA SER A 133 -7.01 31.02 -17.24
C SER A 133 -7.27 29.52 -17.32
N GLY A 134 -7.22 28.94 -18.52
CA GLY A 134 -7.36 27.50 -18.72
C GLY A 134 -6.24 26.67 -18.11
N VAL A 135 -4.99 27.17 -18.16
CA VAL A 135 -3.85 26.57 -17.49
C VAL A 135 -4.05 26.54 -15.98
N ALA A 136 -4.40 27.68 -15.36
CA ALA A 136 -4.63 27.76 -13.92
C ALA A 136 -5.76 26.82 -13.46
N ARG A 137 -6.85 26.71 -14.22
CA ARG A 137 -7.95 25.77 -13.92
C ARG A 137 -7.53 24.31 -14.03
N ALA A 138 -6.73 23.96 -15.04
CA ALA A 138 -6.24 22.60 -15.18
C ALA A 138 -5.28 22.23 -14.04
N GLU A 139 -4.36 23.13 -13.67
CA GLU A 139 -3.46 22.94 -12.52
C GLU A 139 -4.21 22.80 -11.19
N LEU A 140 -5.25 23.62 -10.95
CA LEU A 140 -6.13 23.46 -9.79
C LEU A 140 -6.76 22.07 -9.74
N ASN A 141 -7.27 21.58 -10.87
CA ASN A 141 -7.91 20.27 -10.92
C ASN A 141 -6.91 19.14 -10.71
N ILE A 142 -5.72 19.20 -11.31
CA ILE A 142 -4.63 18.24 -11.08
C ILE A 142 -4.24 18.21 -9.61
N GLY A 143 -4.05 19.38 -9.00
CA GLY A 143 -3.74 19.51 -7.57
C GLY A 143 -4.82 18.87 -6.69
N ASN A 144 -6.11 19.01 -7.03
CA ASN A 144 -7.20 18.37 -6.30
C ASN A 144 -7.12 16.84 -6.33
N VAL A 145 -6.80 16.25 -7.50
CA VAL A 145 -6.63 14.80 -7.61
C VAL A 145 -5.44 14.33 -6.78
N LEU A 146 -4.29 14.99 -6.91
CA LEU A 146 -3.07 14.64 -6.18
C LEU A 146 -3.25 14.76 -4.66
N ASN A 147 -3.95 15.79 -4.19
CA ASN A 147 -4.26 15.95 -2.76
C ASN A 147 -5.16 14.81 -2.24
N ARG A 148 -6.10 14.32 -3.05
CA ARG A 148 -6.95 13.17 -2.68
C ARG A 148 -6.16 11.86 -2.62
N GLU A 149 -5.14 11.70 -3.45
CA GLU A 149 -4.20 10.56 -3.43
C GLU A 149 -3.18 10.64 -2.28
N GLY A 150 -3.19 11.71 -1.48
CA GLY A 150 -2.22 11.93 -0.40
C GLY A 150 -0.85 12.43 -0.87
N LEU A 151 -0.70 12.76 -2.16
CA LEU A 151 0.51 13.36 -2.75
C LEU A 151 0.58 14.87 -2.47
N ASN A 152 0.60 15.22 -1.19
CA ASN A 152 0.43 16.59 -0.68
C ASN A 152 1.47 17.58 -1.24
N ASP A 153 2.74 17.19 -1.36
CA ASP A 153 3.80 18.08 -1.85
C ASP A 153 3.62 18.42 -3.34
N GLN A 154 3.27 17.43 -4.16
CA GLN A 154 2.99 17.67 -5.58
C GLN A 154 1.73 18.52 -5.75
N ALA A 155 0.67 18.25 -4.99
CA ALA A 155 -0.55 19.04 -4.99
C ALA A 155 -0.27 20.52 -4.66
N LEU A 156 0.59 20.77 -3.66
CA LEU A 156 1.00 22.11 -3.25
C LEU A 156 1.68 22.87 -4.40
N GLU A 157 2.58 22.22 -5.14
CA GLU A 157 3.25 22.83 -6.30
C GLU A 157 2.24 23.25 -7.38
N PHE A 158 1.24 22.42 -7.67
CA PHE A 158 0.18 22.75 -8.63
C PHE A 158 -0.70 23.91 -8.14
N PHE A 159 -1.08 23.92 -6.86
CA PHE A 159 -1.90 25.02 -6.32
C PHE A 159 -1.16 26.35 -6.26
N ILE A 160 0.13 26.36 -5.89
CA ILE A 160 0.96 27.57 -5.90
C ILE A 160 1.13 28.09 -7.34
N ARG A 161 1.39 27.19 -8.30
CA ARG A 161 1.45 27.56 -9.73
C ARG A 161 0.14 28.18 -10.23
N ALA A 162 -1.00 27.63 -9.82
CA ALA A 162 -2.31 28.16 -10.19
C ALA A 162 -2.59 29.52 -9.50
N TYR A 163 -2.19 29.67 -8.23
CA TYR A 163 -2.32 30.93 -7.49
C TYR A 163 -1.54 32.06 -8.17
N ASN A 164 -0.25 31.84 -8.46
CA ASN A 164 0.62 32.84 -9.09
C ASN A 164 0.14 33.21 -10.51
N LYS A 165 -0.41 32.25 -11.26
CA LYS A 165 -1.03 32.55 -12.57
C LYS A 165 -2.29 33.37 -12.43
N GLY A 166 -3.14 33.04 -11.45
CA GLY A 166 -4.33 33.82 -11.11
C GLY A 166 -3.99 35.26 -10.76
N GLU A 167 -2.92 35.47 -10.00
CA GLU A 167 -2.38 36.79 -9.68
C GLU A 167 -1.92 37.54 -10.93
N ALA A 168 -1.16 36.88 -11.81
CA ALA A 168 -0.67 37.49 -13.05
C ALA A 168 -1.78 37.97 -14.00
N ILE A 169 -2.95 37.30 -14.00
CA ILE A 169 -4.11 37.67 -14.83
C ILE A 169 -5.18 38.47 -14.08
N GLY A 170 -4.98 38.76 -12.79
CA GLY A 170 -5.94 39.50 -11.96
C GLY A 170 -7.25 38.74 -11.65
N GLU A 171 -7.26 37.42 -11.77
CA GLU A 171 -8.44 36.58 -11.54
C GLU A 171 -8.55 36.16 -10.06
N LYS A 172 -9.03 37.10 -9.23
CA LYS A 172 -9.18 36.92 -7.78
C LYS A 172 -9.96 35.68 -7.38
N ARG A 173 -10.97 35.29 -8.18
CA ARG A 173 -11.74 34.06 -7.93
C ARG A 173 -10.84 32.82 -7.96
N PHE A 174 -9.92 32.68 -8.93
CA PHE A 174 -9.00 31.54 -8.97
C PHE A 174 -8.01 31.56 -7.81
N MET A 175 -7.46 32.75 -7.50
CA MET A 175 -6.56 32.92 -6.37
C MET A 175 -7.23 32.48 -5.07
N ALA A 176 -8.51 32.82 -4.87
CA ALA A 176 -9.26 32.42 -3.69
C ALA A 176 -9.45 30.89 -3.59
N TYR A 177 -9.79 30.22 -4.69
CA TYR A 177 -9.90 28.76 -4.72
C TYR A 177 -8.55 28.07 -4.50
N ALA A 178 -7.49 28.57 -5.14
CA ALA A 178 -6.13 28.07 -4.96
C ALA A 178 -5.68 28.22 -3.50
N ALA A 179 -5.88 29.39 -2.90
CA ALA A 179 -5.56 29.63 -1.48
C ALA A 179 -6.32 28.69 -0.54
N ASN A 180 -7.62 28.45 -0.78
CA ASN A 180 -8.37 27.49 0.01
C ASN A 180 -7.79 26.07 -0.10
N ASN A 181 -7.39 25.65 -1.29
CA ASN A 181 -6.80 24.33 -1.51
C ASN A 181 -5.40 24.20 -0.93
N ILE A 182 -4.58 25.25 -0.99
CA ILE A 182 -3.29 25.33 -0.27
C ILE A 182 -3.53 25.16 1.23
N GLY A 183 -4.56 25.84 1.77
CA GLY A 183 -4.98 25.67 3.17
C GLY A 183 -5.34 24.22 3.51
N ASN A 184 -6.09 23.54 2.64
CA ASN A 184 -6.43 22.12 2.82
C ASN A 184 -5.17 21.24 2.84
N VAL A 185 -4.18 21.50 1.98
CA VAL A 185 -2.91 20.75 1.95
C VAL A 185 -2.12 20.95 3.24
N TYR A 186 -1.97 22.19 3.72
CA TYR A 186 -1.28 22.45 4.98
C TYR A 186 -2.01 21.83 6.18
N MET A 187 -3.35 21.81 6.15
CA MET A 187 -4.16 21.10 7.14
C MET A 187 -3.87 19.60 7.14
N ASN A 188 -3.78 18.97 5.96
CA ASN A 188 -3.42 17.54 5.80
C ASN A 188 -1.99 17.25 6.28
N LYS A 189 -1.06 18.21 6.13
CA LYS A 189 0.33 18.12 6.63
C LYS A 189 0.46 18.39 8.13
N GLY A 190 -0.62 18.79 8.81
CA GLY A 190 -0.61 19.13 10.23
C GLY A 190 -0.11 20.56 10.56
N ASP A 191 0.17 21.38 9.55
CA ASP A 191 0.59 22.78 9.72
C ASP A 191 -0.65 23.69 9.77
N ALA A 192 -1.26 23.75 10.95
CA ALA A 192 -2.48 24.53 11.15
C ALA A 192 -2.25 26.05 11.09
N GLU A 193 -1.03 26.56 11.29
CA GLU A 193 -0.75 28.00 11.16
C GLU A 193 -0.78 28.44 9.69
N GLN A 194 -0.09 27.71 8.82
CA GLN A 194 -0.15 27.99 7.39
C GLN A 194 -1.55 27.76 6.83
N ALA A 195 -2.26 26.72 7.29
CA ALA A 195 -3.63 26.46 6.86
C ALA A 195 -4.56 27.66 7.14
N VAL A 196 -4.55 28.18 8.38
CA VAL A 196 -5.35 29.36 8.76
C VAL A 196 -4.96 30.58 7.92
N LYS A 197 -3.67 30.83 7.71
CA LYS A 197 -3.19 31.93 6.88
C LYS A 197 -3.78 31.89 5.47
N TYR A 198 -3.71 30.74 4.79
CA TYR A 198 -4.22 30.59 3.43
C TYR A 198 -5.75 30.57 3.35
N TYR A 199 -6.45 30.06 4.37
CA TYR A 199 -7.90 30.21 4.44
C TYR A 199 -8.31 31.67 4.63
N GLN A 200 -7.59 32.44 5.45
CA GLN A 200 -7.85 33.88 5.59
C GLN A 200 -7.60 34.61 4.27
N THR A 201 -6.50 34.32 3.58
CA THR A 201 -6.25 34.86 2.23
C THR A 201 -7.39 34.52 1.25
N SER A 202 -7.95 33.31 1.34
CA SER A 202 -9.12 32.92 0.54
C SER A 202 -10.35 33.74 0.87
N ILE A 203 -10.59 34.02 2.16
CA ILE A 203 -11.70 34.84 2.65
C ILE A 203 -11.56 36.27 2.15
N ASP A 204 -10.41 36.90 2.35
CA ASP A 204 -10.15 38.29 1.94
C ASP A 204 -10.39 38.46 0.43
N LEU A 205 -9.88 37.54 -0.39
CA LEU A 205 -10.09 37.55 -1.84
C LEU A 205 -11.57 37.34 -2.23
N LYS A 206 -12.34 36.54 -1.47
CA LYS A 206 -13.77 36.31 -1.70
C LYS A 206 -14.63 37.49 -1.29
N GLU A 207 -14.26 38.18 -0.21
CA GLU A 207 -14.90 39.43 0.20
C GLU A 207 -14.76 40.49 -0.89
N GLU A 208 -13.56 40.63 -1.48
CA GLU A 208 -13.33 41.57 -2.57
C GLU A 208 -14.18 41.31 -3.83
N ILE A 209 -14.56 40.05 -4.08
CA ILE A 209 -15.44 39.67 -5.21
C ILE A 209 -16.90 39.43 -4.81
N ASN A 210 -17.27 39.73 -3.55
CA ASN A 210 -18.58 39.50 -2.96
C ASN A 210 -19.09 38.03 -3.07
N ASP A 211 -18.19 37.05 -2.97
CA ASP A 211 -18.53 35.62 -2.96
C ASP A 211 -18.80 35.10 -1.54
N LEU A 212 -19.92 35.54 -0.96
CA LEU A 212 -20.37 35.11 0.37
C LEU A 212 -20.50 33.59 0.49
N ARG A 213 -20.97 32.93 -0.57
CA ARG A 213 -21.13 31.47 -0.60
C ARG A 213 -19.77 30.76 -0.51
N GLY A 214 -18.75 31.25 -1.20
CA GLY A 214 -17.40 30.70 -1.16
C GLY A 214 -16.73 30.83 0.21
N MET A 215 -17.09 31.85 1.00
CA MET A 215 -16.50 32.12 2.32
C MET A 215 -16.89 31.07 3.36
N ILE A 216 -18.10 30.51 3.25
CA ILE A 216 -18.64 29.45 4.14
C ILE A 216 -17.63 28.32 4.31
N ASN A 217 -17.06 27.80 3.22
CA ASN A 217 -16.12 26.67 3.29
C ASN A 217 -14.83 27.03 4.06
N SER A 218 -14.30 28.23 3.83
CA SER A 218 -13.05 28.68 4.46
C SER A 218 -13.25 28.92 5.96
N TYR A 219 -14.36 29.55 6.37
CA TYR A 219 -14.71 29.69 7.79
C TYR A 219 -14.94 28.33 8.48
N ASN A 220 -15.60 27.39 7.81
CA ASN A 220 -15.78 26.03 8.37
C ASN A 220 -14.45 25.30 8.58
N ASN A 221 -13.51 25.45 7.64
CA ASN A 221 -12.19 24.83 7.74
C ASN A 221 -11.37 25.43 8.89
N ILE A 222 -11.41 26.76 9.07
CA ILE A 222 -10.78 27.43 10.21
C ILE A 222 -11.41 26.97 11.53
N GLY A 223 -12.75 26.89 11.60
CA GLY A 223 -13.46 26.36 12.76
C GLY A 223 -13.01 24.94 13.10
N LEU A 224 -12.86 24.07 12.09
CA LEU A 224 -12.39 22.69 12.29
C LEU A 224 -10.97 22.63 12.87
N ILE A 225 -10.08 23.51 12.42
CA ILE A 225 -8.71 23.62 12.96
C ILE A 225 -8.73 23.97 14.44
N TYR A 226 -9.49 25.01 14.84
CA TYR A 226 -9.57 25.41 16.24
C TYR A 226 -10.22 24.35 17.12
N LYS A 227 -11.25 23.63 16.60
CA LYS A 227 -11.81 22.45 17.28
C LYS A 227 -10.72 21.40 17.54
N ASN A 228 -9.92 21.06 16.53
CA ASN A 228 -8.87 20.04 16.65
C ASN A 228 -7.73 20.46 17.61
N ARG A 229 -7.49 21.76 17.78
CA ARG A 229 -6.57 22.32 18.79
C ARG A 229 -7.17 22.41 20.20
N GLY A 230 -8.48 22.15 20.35
CA GLY A 230 -9.19 22.30 21.62
C GLY A 230 -9.50 23.76 22.02
N GLU A 231 -9.34 24.71 21.10
CA GLU A 231 -9.69 26.13 21.24
C GLU A 231 -11.17 26.34 20.84
N PHE A 232 -12.08 25.82 21.67
CA PHE A 232 -13.48 25.69 21.30
C PHE A 232 -14.20 27.04 21.12
N GLU A 233 -13.87 28.06 21.90
CA GLU A 233 -14.48 29.39 21.81
C GLU A 233 -14.27 30.01 20.41
N LYS A 234 -13.04 29.95 19.90
CA LYS A 234 -12.71 30.40 18.54
C LYS A 234 -13.43 29.54 17.49
N SER A 235 -13.49 28.23 17.71
CA SER A 235 -14.22 27.34 16.79
C SER A 235 -15.70 27.71 16.70
N ILE A 236 -16.36 28.05 17.81
CA ILE A 236 -17.74 28.51 17.84
C ILE A 236 -17.88 29.80 17.03
N GLU A 237 -17.01 30.78 17.26
CA GLU A 237 -17.04 32.08 16.56
C GLU A 237 -17.04 31.90 15.03
N TYR A 238 -16.10 31.11 14.49
CA TYR A 238 -16.02 30.87 13.05
C TYR A 238 -17.21 30.09 12.49
N TYR A 239 -17.73 29.10 13.22
CA TYR A 239 -18.94 28.42 12.78
C TYR A 239 -20.19 29.30 12.87
N GLN A 240 -20.26 30.22 13.83
CA GLN A 240 -21.34 31.18 13.98
C GLN A 240 -21.35 32.16 12.79
N ILE A 241 -20.19 32.70 12.41
CA ILE A 241 -20.04 33.54 11.21
C ILE A 241 -20.53 32.78 9.97
N SER A 242 -20.12 31.53 9.82
CA SER A 242 -20.57 30.69 8.71
C SER A 242 -22.07 30.41 8.74
N LEU A 243 -22.67 30.27 9.94
CA LEU A 243 -24.11 30.05 10.11
C LEU A 243 -24.92 31.30 9.76
N ASP A 244 -24.42 32.48 10.12
CA ASP A 244 -25.06 33.75 9.82
C ASP A 244 -25.06 34.02 8.30
N ILE A 245 -23.91 33.81 7.65
CA ILE A 245 -23.81 33.92 6.19
C ILE A 245 -24.77 32.96 5.50
N VAL A 246 -24.79 31.68 5.91
CA VAL A 246 -25.63 30.68 5.23
C VAL A 246 -27.11 30.82 5.55
N SER A 247 -27.48 31.45 6.67
CA SER A 247 -28.88 31.75 6.99
C SER A 247 -29.43 32.94 6.20
N GLN A 248 -28.54 33.83 5.74
CA GLN A 248 -28.89 34.95 4.85
C GLN A 248 -28.98 34.50 3.38
N LEU A 249 -28.38 33.36 3.04
CA LEU A 249 -28.41 32.76 1.72
C LEU A 249 -29.47 31.64 1.70
N ASP A 250 -30.23 31.47 0.60
CA ASP A 250 -31.09 30.28 0.44
C ASP A 250 -30.24 29.04 0.05
N HIS A 251 -29.22 28.74 0.86
CA HIS A 251 -28.19 27.74 0.59
C HIS A 251 -28.29 26.54 1.54
N ARG A 252 -29.27 25.67 1.28
CA ARG A 252 -29.57 24.47 2.09
C ARG A 252 -28.36 23.55 2.30
N GLN A 253 -27.54 23.37 1.26
CA GLN A 253 -26.33 22.55 1.34
C GLN A 253 -25.32 23.09 2.38
N GLY A 254 -25.06 24.40 2.39
CA GLY A 254 -24.15 24.99 3.36
C GLY A 254 -24.73 24.92 4.77
N LEU A 255 -26.05 25.14 4.91
CA LEU A 255 -26.72 25.09 6.21
C LEU A 255 -26.57 23.71 6.87
N SER A 256 -26.83 22.63 6.13
CA SER A 256 -26.61 21.26 6.62
C SER A 256 -25.16 21.03 7.06
N MET A 257 -24.18 21.54 6.29
CA MET A 257 -22.75 21.38 6.61
C MET A 257 -22.37 22.11 7.91
N VAL A 258 -22.80 23.37 8.06
CA VAL A 258 -22.48 24.19 9.24
C VAL A 258 -23.13 23.62 10.50
N LEU A 259 -24.42 23.27 10.44
CA LEU A 259 -25.13 22.67 11.56
C LEU A 259 -24.49 21.33 11.97
N SER A 260 -24.10 20.52 10.99
CA SER A 260 -23.37 19.29 11.23
C SER A 260 -22.06 19.61 11.97
N ASN A 261 -21.25 20.55 11.49
CA ASN A 261 -19.97 20.95 12.10
C ASN A 261 -20.11 21.48 13.53
N LEU A 262 -21.12 22.29 13.80
CA LEU A 262 -21.47 22.69 15.17
C LEU A 262 -21.84 21.50 16.05
N ALA A 263 -22.60 20.53 15.54
CA ALA A 263 -22.92 19.31 16.29
C ALA A 263 -21.65 18.52 16.66
N LEU A 264 -20.69 18.39 15.73
CA LEU A 264 -19.41 17.73 15.98
C LEU A 264 -18.55 18.49 16.99
N LEU A 265 -18.55 19.82 16.94
CA LEU A 265 -17.87 20.65 17.94
C LEU A 265 -18.43 20.38 19.34
N HIS A 266 -19.75 20.36 19.50
CA HIS A 266 -20.37 20.04 20.78
C HIS A 266 -20.07 18.62 21.27
N VAL A 267 -19.97 17.63 20.38
CA VAL A 267 -19.47 16.29 20.76
C VAL A 267 -18.06 16.38 21.35
N ALA A 268 -17.14 17.09 20.68
CA ALA A 268 -15.76 17.25 21.15
C ALA A 268 -15.68 18.02 22.49
N MET A 269 -16.53 19.04 22.68
CA MET A 269 -16.66 19.76 23.95
C MET A 269 -17.17 18.85 25.08
N ALA A 270 -18.13 17.98 24.78
CA ALA A 270 -18.64 17.01 25.75
C ALA A 270 -17.55 16.00 26.16
N GLU A 271 -16.77 15.50 25.20
CA GLU A 271 -15.65 14.59 25.45
C GLU A 271 -14.58 15.24 26.35
N LYS A 272 -14.19 16.50 26.08
CA LYS A 272 -13.26 17.25 26.96
C LYS A 272 -13.84 17.49 28.36
N ALA A 273 -15.14 17.74 28.47
CA ALA A 273 -15.81 17.88 29.76
C ALA A 273 -15.79 16.57 30.57
N MET A 274 -15.83 15.41 29.91
CA MET A 274 -15.66 14.11 30.57
C MET A 274 -14.27 13.96 31.19
N GLU A 275 -13.21 14.39 30.49
CA GLU A 275 -11.83 14.37 31.02
C GLU A 275 -11.69 15.24 32.28
N SER A 276 -12.45 16.33 32.35
CA SER A 276 -12.47 17.28 33.47
C SER A 276 -13.47 16.89 34.58
N ASN A 277 -14.16 15.75 34.44
CA ASN A 277 -15.27 15.31 35.32
C ASN A 277 -16.43 16.32 35.48
N ASP A 278 -16.61 17.23 34.51
CA ASP A 278 -17.75 18.15 34.48
C ASP A 278 -18.93 17.50 33.74
N TYR A 279 -19.67 16.68 34.47
CA TYR A 279 -20.82 15.95 33.91
C TYR A 279 -21.99 16.84 33.50
N ALA A 280 -22.14 18.03 34.09
CA ALA A 280 -23.20 18.97 33.73
C ALA A 280 -22.93 19.58 32.35
N SER A 281 -21.70 20.08 32.14
CA SER A 281 -21.28 20.58 30.83
C SER A 281 -21.23 19.47 29.78
N ARG A 282 -20.84 18.25 30.14
CA ARG A 282 -20.92 17.08 29.25
C ARG A 282 -22.34 16.90 28.69
N ASP A 283 -23.32 16.77 29.57
CA ASP A 283 -24.70 16.49 29.15
C ASP A 283 -25.34 17.62 28.39
N GLN A 284 -25.04 18.86 28.77
CA GLN A 284 -25.47 20.03 28.02
C GLN A 284 -24.91 20.00 26.60
N ASN A 285 -23.62 19.72 26.43
CA ASN A 285 -22.99 19.67 25.11
C ASN A 285 -23.53 18.52 24.25
N PHE A 286 -23.70 17.30 24.80
CA PHE A 286 -24.32 16.23 24.02
C PHE A 286 -25.76 16.55 23.61
N ARG A 287 -26.55 17.22 24.46
CA ARG A 287 -27.91 17.67 24.09
C ARG A 287 -27.90 18.72 22.97
N SER A 288 -26.96 19.67 23.03
CA SER A 288 -26.76 20.64 21.94
C SER A 288 -26.37 19.95 20.63
N ALA A 289 -25.48 18.94 20.71
CA ALA A 289 -25.08 18.14 19.55
C ALA A 289 -26.28 17.40 18.93
N VAL A 290 -27.15 16.80 19.74
CA VAL A 290 -28.39 16.17 19.27
C VAL A 290 -29.29 17.19 18.56
N HIS A 291 -29.58 18.33 19.19
CA HIS A 291 -30.45 19.34 18.62
C HIS A 291 -29.96 19.87 17.26
N LEU A 292 -28.66 20.17 17.16
CA LEU A 292 -28.04 20.65 15.92
C LEU A 292 -27.96 19.54 14.86
N GLY A 293 -27.64 18.31 15.27
CA GLY A 293 -27.58 17.15 14.39
C GLY A 293 -28.94 16.81 13.77
N GLU A 294 -30.01 16.82 14.55
CA GLU A 294 -31.37 16.56 14.03
C GLU A 294 -31.79 17.59 13.00
N ARG A 295 -31.50 18.88 13.25
CA ARG A 295 -31.72 19.96 12.27
C ARG A 295 -30.88 19.74 11.01
N ALA A 296 -29.61 19.37 11.15
CA ALA A 296 -28.73 19.09 10.02
C ALA A 296 -29.23 17.90 9.17
N LEU A 297 -29.81 16.88 9.82
CA LEU A 297 -30.34 15.68 9.17
C LEU A 297 -31.59 16.00 8.34
N VAL A 298 -32.50 16.81 8.87
CA VAL A 298 -33.68 17.29 8.12
C VAL A 298 -33.24 18.00 6.84
N VAL A 299 -32.30 18.94 6.94
CA VAL A 299 -31.79 19.67 5.77
C VAL A 299 -31.03 18.74 4.81
N ALA A 300 -30.28 17.76 5.31
CA ALA A 300 -29.59 16.79 4.46
C ALA A 300 -30.57 15.94 3.62
N ARG A 301 -31.69 15.54 4.22
CA ARG A 301 -32.78 14.80 3.54
C ARG A 301 -33.53 15.67 2.53
N GLU A 302 -33.80 16.93 2.84
CA GLU A 302 -34.38 17.89 1.89
C GLU A 302 -33.50 18.06 0.64
N VAL A 303 -32.18 18.03 0.81
CA VAL A 303 -31.21 18.13 -0.29
C VAL A 303 -31.03 16.80 -1.04
N GLY A 304 -31.39 15.67 -0.45
CA GLY A 304 -31.22 14.33 -1.03
C GLY A 304 -29.75 13.88 -1.10
N SER A 305 -28.94 14.21 -0.09
CA SER A 305 -27.49 13.93 -0.10
C SER A 305 -27.10 12.85 0.90
N LEU A 306 -26.99 11.60 0.44
CA LEU A 306 -26.60 10.44 1.25
C LEU A 306 -25.29 10.65 2.04
N PRO A 307 -24.19 11.22 1.46
CA PRO A 307 -22.96 11.45 2.24
C PRO A 307 -23.15 12.42 3.41
N ARG A 308 -24.05 13.40 3.26
CA ARG A 308 -24.37 14.36 4.33
C ARG A 308 -25.22 13.71 5.41
N GLU A 309 -26.22 12.90 5.02
CA GLU A 309 -27.00 12.11 5.96
C GLU A 309 -26.12 11.18 6.78
N SER A 310 -25.17 10.50 6.14
CA SER A 310 -24.17 9.67 6.82
C SER A 310 -23.35 10.49 7.83
N SER A 311 -22.75 11.60 7.39
CA SER A 311 -21.92 12.46 8.25
C SER A 311 -22.67 13.00 9.47
N VAL A 312 -23.98 13.25 9.34
CA VAL A 312 -24.83 13.71 10.45
C VAL A 312 -25.25 12.55 11.35
N ALA A 313 -25.58 11.40 10.78
CA ALA A 313 -25.92 10.19 11.53
C ALA A 313 -24.79 9.76 12.46
N GLU A 314 -23.53 9.84 12.01
CA GLU A 314 -22.35 9.57 12.86
C GLU A 314 -22.30 10.48 14.10
N ARG A 315 -22.60 11.77 13.93
CA ARG A 315 -22.57 12.77 15.02
C ARG A 315 -23.70 12.54 16.01
N LEU A 316 -24.90 12.23 15.51
CA LEU A 316 -26.06 11.88 16.33
C LEU A 316 -25.83 10.59 17.11
N MET A 317 -25.26 9.56 16.46
CA MET A 317 -24.85 8.31 17.09
C MET A 317 -23.90 8.58 18.28
N LYS A 318 -22.83 9.36 18.06
CA LYS A 318 -21.87 9.74 19.12
C LYS A 318 -22.55 10.49 20.27
N ALA A 319 -23.43 11.45 19.96
CA ALA A 319 -24.12 12.24 20.96
C ALA A 319 -25.11 11.42 21.81
N HIS A 320 -25.92 10.56 21.18
CA HIS A 320 -26.86 9.67 21.89
C HIS A 320 -26.11 8.62 22.72
N ARG A 321 -24.99 8.10 22.22
CA ARG A 321 -24.09 7.23 23.00
C ARG A 321 -23.58 7.93 24.26
N GLY A 322 -23.14 9.18 24.12
CA GLY A 322 -22.70 10.03 25.24
C GLY A 322 -23.78 10.25 26.30
N LEU A 323 -25.04 10.38 25.88
CA LEU A 323 -26.22 10.47 26.75
C LEU A 323 -26.73 9.12 27.27
N ARG A 324 -26.06 8.01 26.95
CA ARG A 324 -26.45 6.63 27.30
C ARG A 324 -27.83 6.24 26.75
N GLN A 325 -28.24 6.83 25.63
CA GLN A 325 -29.47 6.51 24.91
C GLN A 325 -29.15 5.50 23.80
N TYR A 326 -28.80 4.28 24.19
CA TYR A 326 -28.21 3.29 23.25
C TYR A 326 -29.18 2.83 22.16
N GLU A 327 -30.50 2.84 22.41
CA GLU A 327 -31.52 2.57 21.38
C GLU A 327 -31.42 3.57 20.22
N LYS A 328 -31.52 4.86 20.51
CA LYS A 328 -31.36 5.92 19.49
C LYS A 328 -29.97 5.90 18.86
N ALA A 329 -28.93 5.63 19.66
CA ALA A 329 -27.57 5.55 19.14
C ALA A 329 -27.44 4.42 18.10
N LEU A 330 -28.10 3.28 18.34
CA LEU A 330 -28.18 2.15 17.42
C LEU A 330 -28.94 2.52 16.13
N ASP A 331 -30.09 3.21 16.23
CA ASP A 331 -30.84 3.69 15.06
C ASP A 331 -29.96 4.55 14.13
N TYR A 332 -29.20 5.48 14.71
CA TYR A 332 -28.30 6.34 13.95
C TYR A 332 -27.05 5.59 13.45
N ALA A 333 -26.57 4.57 14.16
CA ALA A 333 -25.50 3.69 13.68
C ALA A 333 -25.94 2.91 12.43
N GLN A 334 -27.18 2.40 12.44
CA GLN A 334 -27.77 1.73 11.27
C GLN A 334 -27.92 2.70 10.09
N LEU A 335 -28.44 3.92 10.33
CA LEU A 335 -28.56 4.95 9.29
C LEU A 335 -27.19 5.35 8.72
N TYR A 336 -26.17 5.51 9.57
CA TYR A 336 -24.80 5.81 9.15
C TYR A 336 -24.25 4.75 8.18
N ILE A 337 -24.55 3.48 8.45
CA ILE A 337 -24.09 2.35 7.63
C ILE A 337 -24.87 2.23 6.33
N GLN A 338 -26.20 2.37 6.36
CA GLN A 338 -27.05 2.30 5.16
C GLN A 338 -26.69 3.37 4.12
N THR A 339 -26.17 4.51 4.56
CA THR A 339 -25.83 5.66 3.72
C THR A 339 -24.39 5.67 3.19
N ARG A 340 -23.54 4.71 3.59
CA ARG A 340 -22.12 4.63 3.18
C ARG A 340 -21.84 3.30 2.48
N ASP A 341 -21.40 3.36 1.21
CA ASP A 341 -21.09 2.21 0.35
C ASP A 341 -20.24 1.10 1.03
N SER A 342 -20.34 -0.10 0.46
CA SER A 342 -19.92 -1.43 0.97
C SER A 342 -18.43 -1.63 1.30
N LEU A 343 -17.59 -0.60 1.28
CA LEU A 343 -16.11 -0.74 1.28
C LEU A 343 -15.41 -0.64 2.65
N PHE A 344 -16.12 -0.69 3.77
CA PHE A 344 -15.52 -0.71 5.11
C PHE A 344 -16.30 -1.65 6.03
N ASN A 345 -15.94 -2.94 6.14
CA ASN A 345 -16.76 -3.93 6.85
C ASN A 345 -16.33 -4.19 8.32
N GLU A 346 -15.07 -3.99 8.69
CA GLU A 346 -14.59 -4.36 10.03
C GLU A 346 -15.03 -3.38 11.12
N GLU A 347 -14.86 -2.07 10.91
CA GLU A 347 -15.25 -1.04 11.89
C GLU A 347 -16.79 -0.94 12.08
N LYS A 348 -17.56 -1.25 11.02
CA LYS A 348 -19.04 -1.26 11.03
C LYS A 348 -19.61 -2.31 11.99
N THR A 349 -19.01 -3.49 11.99
CA THR A 349 -19.51 -4.63 12.77
C THR A 349 -19.22 -4.42 14.26
N THR A 350 -18.06 -3.85 14.60
CA THR A 350 -17.66 -3.61 15.98
C THR A 350 -18.54 -2.57 16.68
N ILE A 351 -18.87 -1.45 16.01
CA ILE A 351 -19.69 -0.38 16.64
C ILE A 351 -21.13 -0.86 16.89
N ILE A 352 -21.75 -1.57 15.94
CA ILE A 352 -23.07 -2.16 16.15
C ILE A 352 -23.01 -3.20 17.27
N ALA A 353 -22.05 -4.13 17.23
CA ALA A 353 -21.92 -5.17 18.24
C ALA A 353 -21.71 -4.58 19.65
N GLU A 354 -20.90 -3.53 19.79
CA GLU A 354 -20.72 -2.83 21.06
C GLU A 354 -22.03 -2.18 21.53
N MET A 355 -22.70 -1.43 20.66
CA MET A 355 -23.96 -0.75 21.00
C MET A 355 -25.06 -1.76 21.37
N GLN A 356 -25.15 -2.86 20.63
CA GLN A 356 -26.13 -3.91 20.84
C GLN A 356 -25.85 -4.67 22.14
N ALA A 357 -24.60 -5.03 22.43
CA ALA A 357 -24.22 -5.63 23.71
C ALA A 357 -24.52 -4.69 24.90
N ARG A 358 -24.29 -3.38 24.76
CA ARG A 358 -24.63 -2.38 25.80
C ARG A 358 -26.14 -2.23 25.99
N PHE A 359 -26.91 -2.29 24.91
CA PHE A 359 -28.38 -2.25 24.95
C PHE A 359 -28.95 -3.50 25.62
N GLU A 360 -28.50 -4.69 25.22
CA GLU A 360 -28.90 -5.98 25.82
C GLU A 360 -28.51 -6.04 27.30
N SER A 361 -27.30 -5.58 27.65
CA SER A 361 -26.86 -5.49 29.04
C SER A 361 -27.75 -4.56 29.87
N GLN A 362 -28.23 -3.44 29.32
CA GLN A 362 -29.21 -2.58 29.99
C GLN A 362 -30.56 -3.27 30.17
N GLN A 363 -31.05 -4.00 29.16
CA GLN A 363 -32.29 -4.75 29.26
C GLN A 363 -32.20 -5.84 30.33
N GLN A 364 -31.08 -6.59 30.37
CA GLN A 364 -30.83 -7.58 31.41
C GLN A 364 -30.76 -6.96 32.81
N LEU A 365 -30.08 -5.82 32.97
CA LEU A 365 -30.04 -5.10 34.25
C LEU A 365 -31.44 -4.65 34.68
N GLN A 366 -32.26 -4.18 33.74
CA GLN A 366 -33.65 -3.81 34.00
C GLN A 366 -34.50 -5.02 34.41
N GLU A 367 -34.28 -6.16 33.76
CA GLU A 367 -34.97 -7.42 34.05
C GLU A 367 -34.55 -8.00 35.40
N ILE A 368 -33.26 -8.02 35.72
CA ILE A 368 -32.73 -8.38 37.04
C ILE A 368 -33.31 -7.47 38.12
N HIS A 369 -33.38 -6.16 37.87
CA HIS A 369 -33.99 -5.23 38.80
C HIS A 369 -35.48 -5.52 39.03
N ASN A 370 -36.23 -5.80 37.95
CA ASN A 370 -37.63 -6.20 38.05
C ASN A 370 -37.80 -7.54 38.78
N GLN A 371 -36.91 -8.50 38.58
CA GLN A 371 -36.89 -9.77 39.31
C GLN A 371 -36.57 -9.57 40.79
N GLN A 372 -35.62 -8.70 41.14
CA GLN A 372 -35.34 -8.33 42.54
C GLN A 372 -36.57 -7.73 43.20
N LEU A 373 -37.28 -6.82 42.54
CA LEU A 373 -38.54 -6.26 43.02
C LEU A 373 -39.62 -7.34 43.23
N ILE A 374 -39.68 -8.34 42.36
CA ILE A 374 -40.60 -9.48 42.51
C ILE A 374 -40.19 -10.35 43.70
N ILE A 375 -38.90 -10.64 43.88
CA ILE A 375 -38.37 -11.43 45.00
C ILE A 375 -38.62 -10.70 46.33
N GLU A 376 -38.33 -9.40 46.42
CA GLU A 376 -38.61 -8.59 47.61
C GLU A 376 -40.11 -8.60 47.95
N ARG A 377 -40.97 -8.55 46.93
CA ARG A 377 -42.42 -8.65 47.10
C ARG A 377 -42.86 -10.03 47.59
N GLN A 378 -42.29 -11.09 47.03
CA GLN A 378 -42.56 -12.47 47.46
C GLN A 378 -42.05 -12.73 48.88
N GLU A 379 -40.90 -12.19 49.25
CA GLU A 379 -40.34 -12.32 50.59
C GLU A 379 -41.20 -11.57 51.61
N ALA A 380 -41.71 -10.38 51.27
CA ALA A 380 -42.69 -9.67 52.09
C ALA A 380 -44.02 -10.43 52.24
N GLU A 381 -44.53 -11.02 51.16
CA GLU A 381 -45.74 -11.86 51.20
C GLU A 381 -45.51 -13.14 52.01
N TYR A 382 -44.35 -13.78 51.87
CA TYR A 382 -43.95 -14.96 52.64
C TYR A 382 -43.82 -14.65 54.13
N GLN A 383 -43.20 -13.51 54.51
CA GLN A 383 -43.14 -13.07 55.90
C GLN A 383 -44.53 -12.79 56.48
N SER A 384 -45.42 -12.17 55.69
CA SER A 384 -46.83 -11.97 56.09
C SER A 384 -47.53 -13.31 56.32
N GLN A 385 -47.35 -14.28 55.42
CA GLN A 385 -47.90 -15.62 55.56
C GLN A 385 -47.31 -16.39 56.75
N LEU A 386 -46.01 -16.26 57.04
CA LEU A 386 -45.38 -16.85 58.23
C LEU A 386 -45.99 -16.29 59.52
N THR A 387 -46.26 -14.99 59.54
CA THR A 387 -46.89 -14.32 60.68
C THR A 387 -48.32 -14.83 60.89
N GLN A 388 -49.10 -14.95 59.80
CA GLN A 388 -50.45 -15.54 59.83
C GLN A 388 -50.42 -17.03 60.21
N ARG A 389 -49.46 -17.80 59.70
CA ARG A 389 -49.26 -19.22 60.03
C ARG A 389 -48.91 -19.41 61.49
N ASN A 390 -48.04 -18.58 62.07
CA ASN A 390 -47.66 -18.69 63.47
C ASN A 390 -48.85 -18.37 64.39
N LEU A 391 -49.68 -17.39 64.02
CA LEU A 391 -50.96 -17.12 64.67
C LEU A 391 -51.91 -18.32 64.57
N LEU A 392 -52.01 -18.93 63.39
CA LEU A 392 -52.79 -20.15 63.15
C LEU A 392 -52.24 -21.36 63.89
N LEU A 393 -50.92 -21.53 64.04
CA LEU A 393 -50.28 -22.64 64.76
C LEU A 393 -50.58 -22.58 66.25
N VAL A 394 -50.65 -21.39 66.83
CA VAL A 394 -51.14 -21.22 68.21
C VAL A 394 -52.60 -21.66 68.33
N LEU A 395 -53.43 -21.30 67.35
CA LEU A 395 -54.84 -21.71 67.27
C LEU A 395 -55.01 -23.21 67.00
N ILE A 396 -54.12 -23.78 66.19
CA ILE A 396 -54.10 -25.17 65.77
C ILE A 396 -53.52 -26.05 66.88
N LEU A 397 -52.53 -25.65 67.68
CA LEU A 397 -52.05 -26.42 68.84
C LEU A 397 -53.18 -26.66 69.85
N PHE A 398 -54.06 -25.68 70.01
CA PHE A 398 -55.29 -25.79 70.78
C PHE A 398 -56.26 -26.82 70.17
N LEU A 399 -56.47 -26.79 68.86
CA LEU A 399 -57.30 -27.76 68.11
C LEU A 399 -56.66 -29.16 67.90
N ILE A 400 -55.33 -29.26 67.88
CA ILE A 400 -54.51 -30.47 67.68
C ILE A 400 -54.60 -31.38 68.91
N SER A 401 -54.70 -30.82 70.10
CA SER A 401 -54.99 -31.62 71.31
C SER A 401 -56.32 -32.39 71.18
N VAL A 402 -57.32 -31.79 70.53
CA VAL A 402 -58.67 -32.34 70.34
C VAL A 402 -58.72 -33.30 69.14
N THR A 403 -57.92 -33.04 68.10
CA THR A 403 -57.92 -33.82 66.86
C THR A 403 -56.89 -34.97 66.82
N LEU A 404 -55.79 -34.91 67.58
CA LEU A 404 -54.81 -36.01 67.73
C LEU A 404 -55.44 -37.31 68.26
N LEU A 405 -56.51 -37.20 69.04
CA LEU A 405 -57.27 -38.33 69.56
C LEU A 405 -58.05 -39.07 68.45
N LEU A 406 -58.53 -38.32 67.45
CA LEU A 406 -59.41 -38.83 66.39
C LEU A 406 -58.66 -39.23 65.12
N TRP A 407 -57.46 -38.69 64.91
CA TRP A 407 -56.69 -38.80 63.67
C TRP A 407 -55.72 -39.99 63.63
N PHE A 408 -55.26 -40.48 64.79
CA PHE A 408 -54.30 -41.59 64.88
C PHE A 408 -54.85 -42.89 64.23
N GLN A 409 -56.17 -43.09 64.26
CA GLN A 409 -56.81 -44.29 63.70
C GLN A 409 -56.97 -44.29 62.18
N PHE A 410 -56.88 -43.13 61.51
CA PHE A 410 -57.35 -43.04 60.11
C PHE A 410 -56.23 -42.77 59.08
N ARG A 411 -55.15 -42.05 59.43
CA ARG A 411 -54.24 -41.47 58.40
C ARG A 411 -53.09 -42.35 57.92
N SER A 412 -52.70 -43.44 58.59
CA SER A 412 -51.51 -44.20 58.21
C SER A 412 -51.60 -44.85 56.81
N ARG A 413 -52.80 -45.02 56.24
CA ARG A 413 -53.00 -45.82 55.02
C ARG A 413 -53.19 -45.05 53.71
N LYS A 414 -53.44 -43.72 53.72
CA LYS A 414 -53.83 -42.99 52.49
C LYS A 414 -52.70 -42.18 51.82
N LYS A 415 -51.65 -41.80 52.55
CA LYS A 415 -50.70 -40.75 52.12
C LYS A 415 -49.59 -41.19 51.14
N THR A 416 -49.34 -42.49 50.98
CA THR A 416 -48.17 -43.01 50.25
C THR A 416 -48.39 -43.08 48.73
N ASN A 417 -49.64 -43.18 48.27
CA ASN A 417 -49.94 -43.40 46.85
C ASN A 417 -50.19 -42.09 46.05
N GLU A 418 -50.56 -40.98 46.68
CA GLU A 418 -50.78 -39.69 45.99
C GLU A 418 -49.45 -39.00 45.61
N LEU A 419 -48.39 -39.17 46.42
CA LEU A 419 -47.07 -38.55 46.21
C LEU A 419 -46.29 -39.17 45.03
N ILE A 420 -46.59 -40.43 44.67
CA ILE A 420 -45.93 -41.13 43.57
C ILE A 420 -46.45 -40.64 42.21
N ASN A 421 -47.74 -40.30 42.12
CA ASN A 421 -48.33 -39.80 40.88
C ASN A 421 -47.92 -38.35 40.59
N GLU A 422 -47.87 -37.47 41.61
CA GLU A 422 -47.40 -36.09 41.46
C GLU A 422 -45.93 -36.01 40.99
N LYS A 423 -45.08 -36.94 41.45
CA LYS A 423 -43.68 -37.02 41.00
C LYS A 423 -43.52 -37.55 39.58
N ASN A 424 -44.43 -38.39 39.10
CA ASN A 424 -44.40 -38.88 37.73
C ASN A 424 -44.82 -37.78 36.74
N ASP A 425 -45.84 -36.98 37.08
CA ASP A 425 -46.30 -35.85 36.25
C ASP A 425 -45.23 -34.74 36.14
N MET A 426 -44.50 -34.47 37.24
CA MET A 426 -43.37 -33.52 37.21
C MET A 426 -42.19 -34.02 36.35
N LEU A 427 -41.97 -35.33 36.31
CA LEU A 427 -40.90 -35.92 35.51
C LEU A 427 -41.20 -35.85 34.01
N GLU A 428 -42.47 -35.99 33.64
CA GLU A 428 -42.95 -35.91 32.25
C GLU A 428 -42.83 -34.47 31.71
N SER A 429 -43.22 -33.46 32.50
CA SER A 429 -43.05 -32.04 32.14
C SER A 429 -41.58 -31.63 31.99
N ALA A 430 -40.69 -32.14 32.85
CA ALA A 430 -39.26 -31.85 32.77
C ALA A 430 -38.60 -32.54 31.55
N TYR A 431 -39.14 -33.68 31.10
CA TYR A 431 -38.66 -34.39 29.92
C TYR A 431 -39.04 -33.65 28.63
N GLU A 432 -40.24 -33.07 28.57
CA GLU A 432 -40.69 -32.25 27.44
C GLU A 432 -39.87 -30.95 27.33
N GLU A 433 -39.63 -30.24 28.44
CA GLU A 433 -38.79 -29.02 28.44
C GLU A 433 -37.35 -29.31 27.97
N LEU A 434 -36.76 -30.42 28.41
CA LEU A 434 -35.43 -30.84 28.00
C LEU A 434 -35.38 -31.17 26.49
N GLN A 435 -36.47 -31.71 25.94
CA GLN A 435 -36.55 -32.03 24.53
C GLN A 435 -36.64 -30.76 23.66
N THR A 436 -37.45 -29.77 24.07
CA THR A 436 -37.53 -28.48 23.38
C THR A 436 -36.19 -27.73 23.42
N ALA A 437 -35.52 -27.71 24.57
CA ALA A 437 -34.20 -27.07 24.69
C ALA A 437 -33.13 -27.73 23.80
N ASN A 438 -33.18 -29.05 23.62
CA ASN A 438 -32.26 -29.76 22.72
C ASN A 438 -32.51 -29.44 21.25
N GLU A 439 -33.77 -29.29 20.82
CA GLU A 439 -34.11 -28.91 19.45
C GLU A 439 -33.65 -27.47 19.13
N GLU A 440 -33.79 -26.54 20.08
CA GLU A 440 -33.27 -25.17 19.96
C GLU A 440 -31.74 -25.14 19.88
N LEU A 441 -31.06 -25.94 20.71
CA LEU A 441 -29.60 -26.03 20.73
C LEU A 441 -29.05 -26.67 19.45
N GLN A 442 -29.76 -27.65 18.87
CA GLN A 442 -29.40 -28.24 17.59
C GLN A 442 -29.51 -27.22 16.45
N THR A 443 -30.58 -26.41 16.44
CA THR A 443 -30.77 -25.34 15.45
C THR A 443 -29.67 -24.28 15.55
N SER A 444 -29.32 -23.87 16.78
CA SER A 444 -28.24 -22.91 17.02
C SER A 444 -26.86 -23.44 16.58
N ASN A 445 -26.59 -24.74 16.77
CA ASN A 445 -25.35 -25.35 16.29
C ASN A 445 -25.26 -25.38 14.76
N GLU A 446 -26.36 -25.64 14.05
CA GLU A 446 -26.40 -25.61 12.59
C GLU A 446 -26.12 -24.18 12.05
N GLU A 447 -26.65 -23.15 12.71
CA GLU A 447 -26.37 -21.75 12.37
C GLU A 447 -24.90 -21.37 12.63
N LEU A 448 -24.32 -21.84 13.74
CA LEU A 448 -22.91 -21.58 14.09
C LEU A 448 -21.95 -22.20 13.06
N VAL A 449 -22.24 -23.42 12.60
CA VAL A 449 -21.44 -24.10 11.57
C VAL A 449 -21.50 -23.32 10.25
N ALA A 450 -22.68 -22.84 9.85
CA ALA A 450 -22.83 -22.01 8.65
C ALA A 450 -22.05 -20.68 8.75
N GLN A 451 -22.05 -20.04 9.93
CA GLN A 451 -21.25 -18.83 10.16
C GLN A 451 -19.74 -19.09 10.07
N GLN A 452 -19.26 -20.21 10.61
CA GLN A 452 -17.84 -20.60 10.52
C GLN A 452 -17.40 -20.80 9.07
N GLU A 453 -18.26 -21.38 8.24
CA GLU A 453 -17.97 -21.62 6.83
C GLU A 453 -17.84 -20.32 6.03
N ILE A 454 -18.72 -19.35 6.29
CA ILE A 454 -18.67 -18.00 5.70
C ILE A 454 -17.39 -17.24 6.13
N ILE A 455 -17.02 -17.32 7.42
CA ILE A 455 -15.80 -16.70 7.94
C ILE A 455 -14.57 -17.29 7.26
N ARG A 456 -14.53 -18.62 7.11
CA ARG A 456 -13.44 -19.33 6.45
C ARG A 456 -13.29 -18.91 4.98
N GLU A 457 -14.39 -18.84 4.23
CA GLU A 457 -14.37 -18.43 2.83
C GLU A 457 -13.86 -16.98 2.67
N ASN A 458 -14.28 -16.08 3.56
CA ASN A 458 -13.79 -14.69 3.57
C ASN A 458 -12.30 -14.58 3.90
N LEU A 459 -11.80 -15.43 4.80
CA LEU A 459 -10.39 -15.47 5.16
C LEU A 459 -9.55 -16.00 3.99
N GLU A 460 -10.00 -17.07 3.34
CA GLU A 460 -9.35 -17.64 2.15
C GLU A 460 -9.26 -16.61 1.01
N LYS A 461 -10.33 -15.82 0.78
CA LYS A 461 -10.32 -14.71 -0.19
C LYS A 461 -9.31 -13.62 0.19
N LYS A 462 -9.22 -13.21 1.46
CA LYS A 462 -8.24 -12.22 1.92
C LYS A 462 -6.81 -12.69 1.73
N ILE A 463 -6.53 -13.96 2.06
CA ILE A 463 -5.20 -14.57 1.86
C ILE A 463 -4.85 -14.63 0.37
N ALA A 464 -5.80 -14.99 -0.49
CA ALA A 464 -5.58 -15.04 -1.93
C ALA A 464 -5.21 -13.66 -2.51
N VAL A 465 -5.93 -12.61 -2.12
CA VAL A 465 -5.64 -11.22 -2.55
C VAL A 465 -4.27 -10.75 -2.06
N ALA A 466 -3.95 -11.00 -0.78
CA ALA A 466 -2.65 -10.63 -0.21
C ALA A 466 -1.49 -11.37 -0.90
N THR A 467 -1.67 -12.66 -1.19
CA THR A 467 -0.68 -13.48 -1.91
C THR A 467 -0.46 -12.96 -3.33
N GLN A 468 -1.55 -12.65 -4.06
CA GLN A 468 -1.47 -12.07 -5.40
C GLN A 468 -0.73 -10.73 -5.40
N MET A 469 -0.99 -9.86 -4.41
CA MET A 469 -0.31 -8.57 -4.27
C MET A 469 1.19 -8.75 -4.00
N LEU A 470 1.57 -9.72 -3.16
CA LEU A 470 2.97 -10.04 -2.87
C LEU A 470 3.69 -10.59 -4.10
N GLU A 471 3.07 -11.51 -4.84
CA GLU A 471 3.61 -12.05 -6.08
C GLU A 471 3.76 -10.98 -7.16
N PHE A 472 2.79 -10.07 -7.29
CA PHE A 472 2.87 -8.95 -8.21
C PHE A 472 4.03 -8.02 -7.86
N LYS A 473 4.16 -7.62 -6.59
CA LYS A 473 5.27 -6.79 -6.11
C LYS A 473 6.63 -7.42 -6.45
N GLN A 474 6.77 -8.73 -6.31
CA GLN A 474 8.01 -9.45 -6.64
C GLN A 474 8.29 -9.50 -8.14
N LYS A 475 7.29 -9.88 -8.95
CA LYS A 475 7.44 -9.94 -10.42
C LYS A 475 7.80 -8.57 -10.99
N PHE A 476 7.16 -7.53 -10.48
CA PHE A 476 7.44 -6.15 -10.87
C PHE A 476 8.88 -5.72 -10.55
N MET A 477 9.37 -6.01 -9.33
CA MET A 477 10.75 -5.67 -8.94
C MET A 477 11.80 -6.44 -9.76
N ALA A 478 11.54 -7.73 -10.03
CA ALA A 478 12.42 -8.53 -10.88
C ALA A 478 12.47 -7.98 -12.33
N GLN A 479 11.31 -7.62 -12.89
CA GLN A 479 11.22 -7.06 -14.23
C GLN A 479 11.92 -5.70 -14.34
N ILE A 480 11.70 -4.79 -13.38
CA ILE A 480 12.39 -3.49 -13.37
C ILE A 480 13.90 -3.67 -13.27
N SER A 481 14.36 -4.57 -12.39
CA SER A 481 15.80 -4.82 -12.28
C SER A 481 16.38 -5.31 -13.60
N HIS A 482 15.65 -6.15 -14.34
CA HIS A 482 16.07 -6.64 -15.65
C HIS A 482 16.09 -5.50 -16.69
N GLU A 483 15.06 -4.67 -16.73
CA GLU A 483 14.94 -3.53 -17.66
C GLU A 483 15.99 -2.45 -17.41
N ILE A 484 16.46 -2.27 -16.16
CA ILE A 484 17.54 -1.34 -15.84
C ILE A 484 18.92 -1.96 -16.08
N ARG A 485 19.10 -3.26 -15.79
CA ARG A 485 20.39 -3.96 -15.97
C ARG A 485 20.82 -4.02 -17.43
N THR A 486 19.88 -4.24 -18.34
CA THR A 486 20.15 -4.39 -19.78
C THR A 486 20.83 -3.15 -20.42
N PRO A 487 20.26 -1.93 -20.34
CA PRO A 487 20.93 -0.75 -20.88
C PRO A 487 22.24 -0.43 -20.14
N LEU A 488 22.29 -0.68 -18.83
CA LEU A 488 23.47 -0.43 -18.01
C LEU A 488 24.65 -1.34 -18.38
N THR A 489 24.36 -2.59 -18.69
CA THR A 489 25.32 -3.56 -19.24
C THR A 489 25.88 -3.08 -20.58
N GLY A 490 25.02 -2.55 -21.45
CA GLY A 490 25.44 -1.97 -22.72
C GLY A 490 26.41 -0.80 -22.53
N VAL A 491 26.14 0.08 -21.57
CA VAL A 491 27.03 1.21 -21.23
C VAL A 491 28.37 0.71 -20.70
N LEU A 492 28.37 -0.25 -19.75
CA LEU A 492 29.60 -0.81 -19.18
C LEU A 492 30.46 -1.54 -20.21
N GLY A 493 29.84 -2.33 -21.09
CA GLY A 493 30.56 -3.01 -22.16
C GLY A 493 31.16 -2.06 -23.19
N ILE A 494 30.50 -0.93 -23.48
CA ILE A 494 31.08 0.12 -24.33
C ILE A 494 32.27 0.79 -23.62
N THR A 495 32.18 1.06 -22.31
CA THR A 495 33.29 1.66 -21.57
C THR A 495 34.51 0.72 -21.50
N GLU A 496 34.30 -0.58 -21.33
CA GLU A 496 35.36 -1.60 -21.34
C GLU A 496 35.95 -1.81 -22.75
N ALA A 497 35.13 -1.74 -23.80
CA ALA A 497 35.64 -1.76 -25.17
C ALA A 497 36.50 -0.52 -25.47
N LEU A 498 36.10 0.65 -24.98
CA LEU A 498 36.85 1.91 -25.14
C LEU A 498 38.17 1.88 -24.36
N SER A 499 38.20 1.33 -23.14
CA SER A 499 39.43 1.25 -22.31
C SER A 499 40.54 0.42 -22.97
N ASN A 500 40.19 -0.49 -23.89
CA ASN A 500 41.12 -1.30 -24.68
C ASN A 500 41.62 -0.61 -25.96
N THR A 501 41.31 0.67 -26.16
CA THR A 501 41.80 1.49 -27.30
C THR A 501 42.88 2.48 -26.87
N PRO A 502 43.64 3.10 -27.81
CA PRO A 502 44.59 4.14 -27.44
C PRO A 502 43.86 5.38 -26.91
N LEU A 503 44.02 5.67 -25.63
CA LEU A 503 43.37 6.78 -24.93
C LEU A 503 44.39 7.68 -24.25
N ASN A 504 44.05 8.95 -24.09
CA ASN A 504 44.83 9.87 -23.27
C ASN A 504 44.45 9.75 -21.78
N GLU A 505 45.30 10.28 -20.88
CA GLU A 505 45.09 10.18 -19.43
C GLU A 505 43.75 10.77 -18.94
N GLU A 506 43.21 11.79 -19.62
CA GLU A 506 41.94 12.40 -19.26
C GLU A 506 40.75 11.51 -19.64
N GLN A 507 40.83 10.86 -20.81
CA GLN A 507 39.85 9.89 -21.29
C GLN A 507 39.84 8.61 -20.44
N ILE A 508 41.00 8.15 -19.98
CA ILE A 508 41.11 7.02 -19.04
C ILE A 508 40.36 7.36 -17.75
N ARG A 509 40.61 8.55 -17.17
CA ARG A 509 39.89 9.01 -15.97
C ARG A 509 38.37 9.10 -16.17
N TYR A 510 37.90 9.58 -17.33
CA TYR A 510 36.47 9.62 -17.61
C TYR A 510 35.85 8.23 -17.73
N LEU A 511 36.55 7.28 -18.33
CA LEU A 511 36.09 5.89 -18.41
C LEU A 511 36.06 5.22 -17.04
N GLU A 512 37.09 5.42 -16.21
CA GLU A 512 37.12 4.91 -14.83
C GLU A 512 35.93 5.42 -14.01
N ILE A 513 35.59 6.71 -14.13
CA ILE A 513 34.41 7.29 -13.47
C ILE A 513 33.11 6.67 -13.99
N LEU A 514 32.96 6.51 -15.31
CA LEU A 514 31.76 5.90 -15.90
C LEU A 514 31.60 4.44 -15.51
N GLN A 515 32.69 3.68 -15.51
CA GLN A 515 32.71 2.27 -15.14
C GLN A 515 32.37 2.11 -13.66
N TYR A 516 33.00 2.90 -12.78
CA TYR A 516 32.66 2.96 -11.36
C TYR A 516 31.18 3.30 -11.12
N SER A 517 30.65 4.30 -11.83
CA SER A 517 29.25 4.72 -11.70
C SER A 517 28.29 3.61 -12.13
N GLY A 518 28.60 2.89 -13.21
CA GLY A 518 27.79 1.79 -13.70
C GLY A 518 27.82 0.56 -12.79
N GLU A 519 29.00 0.18 -12.30
CA GLU A 519 29.16 -0.90 -11.32
C GLU A 519 28.46 -0.58 -10.00
N SER A 520 28.55 0.66 -9.53
CA SER A 520 27.84 1.13 -8.33
C SER A 520 26.33 1.02 -8.51
N LEU A 521 25.78 1.40 -9.67
CA LEU A 521 24.34 1.31 -9.94
C LEU A 521 23.86 -0.16 -10.01
N ILE A 522 24.66 -1.06 -10.57
CA ILE A 522 24.38 -2.52 -10.51
C ILE A 522 24.35 -3.00 -9.07
N GLY A 523 25.30 -2.57 -8.24
CA GLY A 523 25.33 -2.89 -6.81
C GLY A 523 24.03 -2.47 -6.10
N ILE A 524 23.58 -1.23 -6.34
CA ILE A 524 22.33 -0.69 -5.78
C ILE A 524 21.11 -1.52 -6.19
N ILE A 525 21.02 -1.89 -7.47
CA ILE A 525 19.90 -2.69 -7.98
C ILE A 525 19.90 -4.08 -7.33
N ASN A 526 21.07 -4.70 -7.20
CA ASN A 526 21.21 -6.00 -6.55
C ASN A 526 20.84 -5.93 -5.06
N ASP A 527 21.22 -4.86 -4.35
CA ASP A 527 20.81 -4.65 -2.95
C ASP A 527 19.28 -4.55 -2.81
N VAL A 528 18.62 -3.82 -3.71
CA VAL A 528 17.15 -3.70 -3.72
C VAL A 528 16.48 -5.05 -4.00
N LEU A 529 17.02 -5.83 -4.94
CA LEU A 529 16.51 -7.17 -5.23
C LEU A 529 16.73 -8.15 -4.08
N ASP A 530 17.92 -8.17 -3.48
CA ASP A 530 18.23 -9.03 -2.33
C ASP A 530 17.29 -8.67 -1.16
N PHE A 531 17.07 -7.38 -0.89
CA PHE A 531 16.10 -6.92 0.10
C PHE A 531 14.66 -7.41 -0.21
N SER A 532 14.23 -7.32 -1.47
CA SER A 532 12.90 -7.80 -1.88
C SER A 532 12.74 -9.32 -1.71
N LYS A 533 13.80 -10.11 -1.95
CA LYS A 533 13.81 -11.57 -1.72
C LYS A 533 13.79 -11.92 -0.22
N ILE A 534 14.47 -11.13 0.60
CA ILE A 534 14.49 -11.27 2.05
C ILE A 534 13.10 -11.00 2.64
N GLU A 535 12.45 -9.88 2.28
CA GLU A 535 11.09 -9.53 2.74
C GLU A 535 10.07 -10.63 2.40
N ALA A 536 10.29 -11.34 1.29
CA ALA A 536 9.49 -12.47 0.84
C ALA A 536 9.79 -13.81 1.53
N GLY A 537 10.83 -13.88 2.38
CA GLY A 537 11.32 -15.12 2.98
C GLY A 537 12.00 -16.09 2.01
N LYS A 538 12.30 -15.66 0.77
CA LYS A 538 12.82 -16.49 -0.33
C LYS A 538 14.36 -16.49 -0.46
N LEU A 539 15.08 -15.98 0.53
CA LEU A 539 16.55 -16.06 0.55
C LEU A 539 16.97 -17.48 0.95
N GLU A 540 17.55 -18.21 -0.01
CA GLU A 540 18.13 -19.54 0.16
C GLU A 540 19.66 -19.45 0.14
N LEU A 541 20.33 -20.19 1.03
CA LEU A 541 21.79 -20.24 1.11
C LEU A 541 22.31 -21.39 0.23
N LYS A 542 23.35 -21.11 -0.56
CA LYS A 542 24.01 -22.10 -1.42
C LYS A 542 25.35 -22.50 -0.80
N THR A 543 25.33 -23.54 0.02
CA THR A 543 26.51 -24.02 0.71
C THR A 543 27.45 -24.77 -0.23
N LYS A 544 28.74 -24.38 -0.24
CA LYS A 544 29.81 -25.09 -0.93
C LYS A 544 31.07 -25.12 -0.07
N VAL A 545 31.99 -26.04 -0.39
CA VAL A 545 33.30 -26.10 0.26
C VAL A 545 34.27 -25.15 -0.46
N PHE A 546 34.96 -24.28 0.28
CA PHE A 546 35.92 -23.32 -0.27
C PHE A 546 37.04 -22.98 0.72
N SER A 547 38.14 -22.40 0.24
CA SER A 547 39.23 -21.93 1.12
C SER A 547 38.86 -20.60 1.78
N ILE A 548 38.72 -20.62 3.10
CA ILE A 548 38.39 -19.41 3.87
C ILE A 548 39.57 -18.42 3.86
N LYS A 549 40.80 -18.92 3.85
CA LYS A 549 42.01 -18.08 3.82
C LYS A 549 42.11 -17.33 2.49
N GLU A 550 41.93 -18.03 1.37
CA GLU A 550 41.95 -17.39 0.03
C GLU A 550 40.83 -16.35 -0.11
N MET A 551 39.62 -16.63 0.39
CA MET A 551 38.51 -15.68 0.36
C MET A 551 38.82 -14.41 1.16
N LEU A 552 39.34 -14.55 2.38
CA LEU A 552 39.69 -13.41 3.24
C LEU A 552 40.85 -12.60 2.67
N GLN A 553 41.89 -13.26 2.16
CA GLN A 553 43.03 -12.62 1.49
C GLN A 553 42.59 -11.86 0.23
N SER A 554 41.75 -12.46 -0.60
CA SER A 554 41.21 -11.84 -1.81
C SER A 554 40.35 -10.62 -1.47
N SER A 555 39.54 -10.72 -0.42
CA SER A 555 38.68 -9.62 0.05
C SER A 555 39.51 -8.42 0.50
N VAL A 556 40.58 -8.62 1.28
CA VAL A 556 41.48 -7.53 1.70
C VAL A 556 42.25 -6.95 0.52
N SER A 557 42.78 -7.80 -0.37
CA SER A 557 43.56 -7.38 -1.53
C SER A 557 42.77 -6.48 -2.48
N LEU A 558 41.47 -6.78 -2.67
CA LEU A 558 40.57 -5.98 -3.49
C LEU A 558 40.45 -4.53 -3.00
N PHE A 559 40.37 -4.32 -1.68
CA PHE A 559 40.27 -2.97 -1.11
C PHE A 559 41.63 -2.32 -0.86
N ALA A 560 42.72 -3.09 -0.79
CA ALA A 560 44.06 -2.54 -0.66
C ALA A 560 44.46 -1.69 -1.87
N HIS A 561 44.01 -2.05 -3.08
CA HIS A 561 44.22 -1.27 -4.30
C HIS A 561 43.37 0.01 -4.37
N ASN A 562 42.24 0.04 -3.66
CA ASN A 562 41.26 1.14 -3.69
C ASN A 562 41.34 2.05 -2.46
N ALA A 563 42.16 1.69 -1.47
CA ALA A 563 42.37 2.48 -0.28
C ALA A 563 43.23 3.72 -0.57
N ARG A 564 42.99 4.81 0.15
CA ARG A 564 43.87 5.97 0.10
C ARG A 564 45.25 5.56 0.63
N GLU A 565 46.33 6.17 0.11
CA GLU A 565 47.70 5.96 0.61
C GLU A 565 47.85 6.15 2.14
N THR A 566 46.93 6.89 2.75
CA THR A 566 46.88 7.19 4.18
C THR A 566 46.20 6.11 5.04
N VAL A 567 45.70 5.03 4.45
CA VAL A 567 44.98 3.95 5.14
C VAL A 567 45.68 2.61 4.90
N SER A 568 46.16 1.96 5.97
CA SER A 568 46.76 0.62 5.90
C SER A 568 45.72 -0.47 6.13
N LEU A 569 45.68 -1.48 5.27
CA LEU A 569 44.84 -2.67 5.45
C LEU A 569 45.66 -3.83 6.01
N GLU A 570 45.19 -4.44 7.09
CA GLU A 570 45.84 -5.56 7.77
C GLU A 570 44.90 -6.78 7.82
N LEU A 571 45.48 -7.98 7.61
CA LEU A 571 44.78 -9.26 7.76
C LEU A 571 45.42 -10.03 8.91
N ASP A 572 44.61 -10.44 9.88
CA ASP A 572 45.05 -11.17 11.07
C ASP A 572 44.28 -12.48 11.22
N LEU A 573 44.96 -13.59 10.97
CA LEU A 573 44.40 -14.94 11.00
C LEU A 573 45.20 -15.77 12.01
N PRO A 574 44.55 -16.57 12.88
CA PRO A 574 45.25 -17.42 13.83
C PRO A 574 45.88 -18.62 13.12
N ASP A 575 46.96 -19.15 13.68
CA ASP A 575 47.73 -20.26 13.10
C ASP A 575 46.91 -21.55 12.95
N ASP A 576 45.89 -21.73 13.80
CA ASP A 576 44.99 -22.88 13.82
C ASP A 576 43.76 -22.71 12.89
N MET A 577 43.73 -21.67 12.06
CA MET A 577 42.62 -21.45 11.14
C MET A 577 42.49 -22.59 10.12
N PRO A 578 41.30 -23.22 10.01
CA PRO A 578 41.07 -24.29 9.04
C PRO A 578 41.26 -23.77 7.61
N GLU A 579 41.75 -24.65 6.73
CA GLU A 579 41.93 -24.29 5.32
C GLU A 579 40.60 -24.23 4.58
N TYR A 580 39.71 -25.20 4.80
CA TYR A 580 38.44 -25.33 4.09
C TYR A 580 37.24 -25.34 5.03
N ILE A 581 36.20 -24.61 4.63
CA ILE A 581 34.91 -24.57 5.32
C ILE A 581 33.78 -24.81 4.32
N GLU A 582 32.63 -25.27 4.82
CA GLU A 582 31.40 -25.40 4.05
C GLU A 582 30.40 -24.31 4.48
N ALA A 583 30.12 -23.38 3.56
CA ALA A 583 29.17 -22.27 3.73
C ALA A 583 28.85 -21.62 2.36
N ASP A 584 28.02 -20.59 2.32
CA ASP A 584 27.78 -19.80 1.09
C ASP A 584 28.87 -18.74 0.90
N GLU A 585 29.89 -19.06 0.09
CA GLU A 585 31.03 -18.18 -0.17
C GLU A 585 30.61 -16.81 -0.72
N LEU A 586 29.62 -16.76 -1.61
CA LEU A 586 29.22 -15.53 -2.27
C LEU A 586 28.57 -14.57 -1.27
N ARG A 587 27.70 -15.10 -0.41
CA ARG A 587 26.99 -14.33 0.61
C ARG A 587 27.89 -13.94 1.78
N LEU A 588 28.76 -14.83 2.25
CA LEU A 588 29.77 -14.47 3.26
C LEU A 588 30.73 -13.40 2.73
N GLY A 589 31.20 -13.55 1.49
CA GLY A 589 32.01 -12.55 0.82
C GLY A 589 31.30 -11.20 0.70
N GLN A 590 29.99 -11.18 0.46
CA GLN A 590 29.19 -9.95 0.41
C GLN A 590 29.17 -9.22 1.75
N VAL A 591 28.98 -9.94 2.86
CA VAL A 591 29.03 -9.35 4.21
C VAL A 591 30.40 -8.72 4.47
N ILE A 592 31.47 -9.45 4.17
CA ILE A 592 32.85 -8.99 4.39
C ILE A 592 33.17 -7.77 3.53
N ARG A 593 32.83 -7.79 2.24
CA ARG A 593 33.05 -6.66 1.33
C ARG A 593 32.27 -5.41 1.77
N ASN A 594 31.04 -5.57 2.25
CA ASN A 594 30.25 -4.45 2.74
C ASN A 594 30.85 -3.81 4.00
N LEU A 595 31.32 -4.62 4.95
CA LEU A 595 31.97 -4.11 6.16
C LEU A 595 33.33 -3.46 5.84
N LEU A 596 34.16 -4.08 5.00
CA LEU A 596 35.45 -3.53 4.57
C LEU A 596 35.28 -2.23 3.77
N SER A 597 34.33 -2.18 2.83
CA SER A 597 34.04 -0.98 2.05
C SER A 597 33.66 0.19 2.95
N ASN A 598 32.78 -0.04 3.93
CA ASN A 598 32.43 0.98 4.92
C ASN A 598 33.65 1.42 5.74
N ALA A 599 34.43 0.48 6.27
CA ALA A 599 35.62 0.79 7.08
C ALA A 599 36.65 1.64 6.31
N VAL A 600 36.94 1.29 5.06
CA VAL A 600 37.85 2.05 4.19
C VAL A 600 37.27 3.42 3.83
N LYS A 601 35.98 3.49 3.53
CA LYS A 601 35.29 4.73 3.15
C LYS A 601 35.25 5.77 4.28
N PHE A 602 35.06 5.33 5.52
CA PHE A 602 34.92 6.23 6.67
C PHE A 602 36.25 6.53 7.38
N THR A 603 37.33 5.83 7.03
CA THR A 603 38.67 6.08 7.61
C THR A 603 39.47 6.99 6.68
N ASP A 604 39.67 8.25 7.07
CA ASP A 604 40.47 9.19 6.26
C ASP A 604 41.98 8.93 6.37
N LYS A 605 42.46 8.57 7.57
CA LYS A 605 43.86 8.23 7.88
C LYS A 605 43.89 7.21 9.02
N GLY A 606 44.72 6.18 8.90
CA GLY A 606 44.90 5.19 9.96
C GLY A 606 44.92 3.76 9.42
N LYS A 607 44.27 2.83 10.12
CA LYS A 607 44.29 1.41 9.76
C LYS A 607 42.91 0.78 9.77
N VAL A 608 42.72 -0.18 8.87
CA VAL A 608 41.57 -1.08 8.82
C VAL A 608 42.09 -2.51 8.95
N LYS A 609 41.60 -3.25 9.94
CA LYS A 609 42.03 -4.62 10.24
C LYS A 609 40.88 -5.59 10.06
N LEU A 610 41.09 -6.64 9.25
CA LEU A 610 40.21 -7.81 9.18
C LEU A 610 40.82 -8.92 10.03
N SER A 611 40.07 -9.42 11.01
CA SER A 611 40.47 -10.60 11.79
C SER A 611 39.39 -11.66 11.79
N ALA A 612 39.80 -12.93 11.81
CA ALA A 612 38.87 -14.06 11.85
C ALA A 612 39.27 -15.05 12.94
N GLN A 613 38.30 -15.70 13.56
CA GLN A 613 38.48 -16.73 14.58
C GLN A 613 37.48 -17.86 14.35
N VAL A 614 37.89 -19.10 14.57
CA VAL A 614 37.01 -20.26 14.49
C VAL A 614 36.89 -20.89 15.87
N ILE A 615 35.66 -20.97 16.39
CA ILE A 615 35.35 -21.50 17.72
C ILE A 615 34.62 -22.83 17.54
N PRO A 616 35.20 -23.98 17.92
CA PRO A 616 34.55 -25.29 17.79
C PRO A 616 33.26 -25.39 18.63
N ASP A 617 32.16 -25.92 18.05
CA ASP A 617 30.83 -25.97 18.70
C ASP A 617 30.53 -27.31 19.41
N GLY A 618 31.56 -28.01 19.91
CA GLY A 618 31.43 -29.27 20.65
C GLY A 618 30.89 -30.49 19.87
N ASN A 619 30.31 -30.29 18.69
CA ASN A 619 29.84 -31.30 17.75
C ASN A 619 30.88 -31.54 16.64
N ASP A 620 31.03 -32.79 16.22
CA ASP A 620 32.07 -33.21 15.27
C ASP A 620 31.89 -32.51 13.92
N GLY A 621 32.82 -31.62 13.57
CA GLY A 621 32.84 -30.88 12.30
C GLY A 621 32.02 -29.59 12.23
N GLN A 622 31.33 -29.16 13.29
CA GLN A 622 30.65 -27.84 13.35
C GLN A 622 31.46 -26.82 14.16
N ALA A 623 31.54 -25.59 13.67
CA ALA A 623 32.21 -24.50 14.35
C ALA A 623 31.51 -23.17 14.09
N GLN A 624 31.78 -22.19 14.94
CA GLN A 624 31.35 -20.80 14.75
C GLN A 624 32.52 -19.99 14.20
N LEU A 625 32.36 -19.44 13.00
CA LEU A 625 33.31 -18.50 12.42
C LEU A 625 32.93 -17.09 12.87
N LYS A 626 33.84 -16.41 13.57
CA LYS A 626 33.70 -15.01 13.96
C LYS A 626 34.65 -14.15 13.15
N ILE A 627 34.14 -13.07 12.56
CA ILE A 627 34.90 -12.11 11.77
C ILE A 627 34.71 -10.72 12.37
N ASN A 628 35.80 -9.99 12.51
CA ASN A 628 35.84 -8.60 12.96
C ASN A 628 36.50 -7.73 11.90
N VAL A 629 35.89 -6.57 11.62
CA VAL A 629 36.43 -5.49 10.80
C VAL A 629 36.55 -4.26 11.69
N THR A 630 37.79 -3.95 12.06
CA THR A 630 38.10 -2.83 12.95
C THR A 630 38.72 -1.68 12.16
N ASP A 631 38.15 -0.48 12.29
CA ASP A 631 38.65 0.75 11.69
C ASP A 631 39.08 1.76 12.76
N THR A 632 40.07 2.61 12.46
CA THR A 632 40.46 3.75 13.31
C THR A 632 39.83 5.06 12.84
N GLY A 633 38.64 4.97 12.23
CA GLY A 633 37.89 6.10 11.72
C GLY A 633 37.22 6.91 12.84
N PRO A 634 36.26 7.75 12.49
CA PRO A 634 35.73 8.77 13.39
C PRO A 634 34.70 8.22 14.41
N GLY A 635 34.40 6.93 14.38
CA GLY A 635 33.43 6.29 15.28
C GLY A 635 31.97 6.74 15.13
N ILE A 636 31.09 6.07 15.88
CA ILE A 636 29.63 6.21 15.80
C ILE A 636 29.08 6.55 17.19
N ASP A 637 28.12 7.48 17.25
CA ASP A 637 27.45 7.85 18.49
C ASP A 637 26.49 6.73 18.97
N LYS A 638 26.44 6.49 20.29
CA LYS A 638 25.61 5.42 20.88
C LYS A 638 24.12 5.55 20.55
N SER A 639 23.60 6.77 20.39
CA SER A 639 22.19 7.01 20.01
C SER A 639 21.86 6.61 18.56
N GLN A 640 22.87 6.35 17.74
CA GLN A 640 22.75 6.03 16.32
C GLN A 640 22.93 4.54 16.03
N ILE A 641 23.51 3.77 16.95
CA ILE A 641 23.80 2.33 16.77
C ILE A 641 22.54 1.53 16.50
N ASP A 642 21.44 1.78 17.24
CA ASP A 642 20.16 1.07 17.09
C ASP A 642 19.48 1.25 15.72
N LYS A 643 19.95 2.21 14.93
CA LYS A 643 19.41 2.53 13.61
C LYS A 643 20.24 1.93 12.46
N LEU A 644 21.48 1.53 12.71
CA LEU A 644 22.43 1.10 11.67
C LEU A 644 21.97 -0.11 10.86
N PHE A 645 21.34 -1.08 11.52
CA PHE A 645 20.86 -2.30 10.86
C PHE A 645 19.41 -2.22 10.38
N LYS A 646 18.79 -1.02 10.44
CA LYS A 646 17.44 -0.80 9.89
C LYS A 646 17.53 -0.45 8.40
N PRO A 647 16.60 -0.95 7.55
CA PRO A 647 16.58 -0.63 6.13
C PRO A 647 16.50 0.88 5.87
N PHE A 648 17.20 1.35 4.85
CA PHE A 648 17.24 2.76 4.40
C PHE A 648 17.75 3.76 5.45
N SER A 649 18.48 3.30 6.47
CA SER A 649 19.06 4.19 7.46
C SER A 649 20.42 4.74 6.99
N GLN A 650 20.58 6.06 7.03
CA GLN A 650 21.83 6.75 6.77
C GLN A 650 22.15 7.72 7.91
N LEU A 651 23.41 7.71 8.37
CA LEU A 651 23.86 8.64 9.40
C LEU A 651 24.23 9.99 8.77
N SER A 652 23.48 11.04 9.08
CA SER A 652 23.80 12.41 8.66
C SER A 652 24.93 12.97 9.51
N ARG A 653 26.07 13.32 8.89
CA ARG A 653 27.10 14.17 9.52
C ARG A 653 26.92 15.62 9.09
N ASN A 654 27.09 16.52 10.05
CA ASN A 654 27.12 17.97 9.82
C ASN A 654 28.15 18.32 8.75
N HIS A 655 27.69 19.02 7.72
CA HIS A 655 28.43 19.79 6.71
C HIS A 655 29.82 19.26 6.31
N LEU A 656 29.87 18.42 5.27
CA LEU A 656 30.74 18.49 4.07
C LEU A 656 30.73 17.12 3.36
N ARG A 657 30.00 17.05 2.24
CA ARG A 657 29.75 15.91 1.34
C ARG A 657 28.70 14.87 1.80
N PRO A 658 27.62 14.65 1.02
CA PRO A 658 26.75 13.50 1.19
C PRO A 658 27.55 12.22 1.04
N VAL A 659 27.39 11.29 1.98
CA VAL A 659 27.96 9.95 1.87
C VAL A 659 27.00 9.11 1.03
N GLU A 660 27.37 8.80 -0.21
CA GLU A 660 26.55 8.01 -1.15
C GLU A 660 26.32 6.57 -0.67
N GLY A 661 25.10 6.05 -0.78
CA GLY A 661 24.76 4.65 -0.46
C GLY A 661 23.27 4.45 -0.28
N THR A 662 22.74 3.23 -0.38
CA THR A 662 21.29 2.95 -0.30
C THR A 662 20.74 2.90 1.12
N GLY A 663 21.61 2.75 2.13
CA GLY A 663 21.21 2.43 3.50
C GLY A 663 20.69 0.99 3.66
N LEU A 664 20.86 0.12 2.65
CA LEU A 664 20.41 -1.27 2.67
C LEU A 664 21.53 -2.27 3.04
N GLY A 665 22.79 -1.91 2.83
CA GLY A 665 23.93 -2.84 2.95
C GLY A 665 24.02 -3.52 4.33
N LEU A 666 23.89 -2.77 5.43
CA LEU A 666 23.96 -3.35 6.79
C LEU A 666 22.73 -4.18 7.15
N SER A 667 21.53 -3.79 6.70
CA SER A 667 20.32 -4.61 6.89
C SER A 667 20.41 -5.94 6.13
N ILE A 668 20.96 -5.94 4.91
CA ILE A 668 21.18 -7.17 4.13
C ILE A 668 22.24 -8.05 4.82
N CYS A 669 23.32 -7.45 5.34
CA CYS A 669 24.35 -8.18 6.08
C CYS A 669 23.75 -8.93 7.28
N LYS A 670 22.87 -8.26 8.04
CA LYS A 670 22.19 -8.86 9.19
C LYS A 670 21.38 -10.08 8.80
N GLU A 671 20.57 -9.97 7.75
CA GLU A 671 19.70 -11.05 7.27
C GLU A 671 20.50 -12.24 6.73
N ILE A 672 21.61 -11.98 6.00
CA ILE A 672 22.52 -13.04 5.54
C ILE A 672 23.13 -13.78 6.74
N VAL A 673 23.59 -13.04 7.76
CA VAL A 673 24.24 -13.61 8.95
C VAL A 673 23.24 -14.42 9.80
N GLU A 674 22.02 -13.91 10.00
CA GLU A 674 20.95 -14.61 10.72
C GLU A 674 20.52 -15.88 9.99
N LYS A 675 20.46 -15.87 8.65
CA LYS A 675 20.21 -17.08 7.84
C LYS A 675 21.33 -18.11 7.94
N HIS A 676 22.57 -17.69 8.14
CA HIS A 676 23.71 -18.57 8.46
C HIS A 676 23.72 -18.99 9.95
N GLY A 677 22.65 -18.70 10.70
CA GLY A 677 22.49 -19.12 12.09
C GLY A 677 23.39 -18.40 13.08
N GLY A 678 23.82 -17.17 12.76
CA GLY A 678 24.68 -16.36 13.63
C GLY A 678 24.17 -14.94 13.85
N GLU A 679 25.06 -14.05 14.30
CA GLU A 679 24.72 -12.69 14.77
C GLU A 679 25.73 -11.66 14.27
N ILE A 680 25.27 -10.41 14.08
CA ILE A 680 26.09 -9.27 13.65
C ILE A 680 25.93 -8.11 14.62
N GLY A 681 27.00 -7.34 14.85
CA GLY A 681 27.00 -6.19 15.75
C GLY A 681 28.12 -5.21 15.49
N VAL A 682 28.15 -4.14 16.29
CA VAL A 682 29.19 -3.12 16.24
C VAL A 682 29.51 -2.62 17.65
N ILE A 683 30.79 -2.38 17.90
CA ILE A 683 31.28 -1.68 19.09
C ILE A 683 32.01 -0.44 18.57
N SER A 684 31.54 0.76 18.92
CA SER A 684 32.14 2.01 18.43
C SER A 684 32.07 3.12 19.47
N GLU A 685 33.09 3.96 19.49
CA GLU A 685 33.16 5.18 20.29
C GLU A 685 33.55 6.36 19.40
N PRO A 686 32.89 7.53 19.52
CA PRO A 686 33.24 8.71 18.72
C PRO A 686 34.72 9.09 18.87
N GLY A 687 35.42 9.17 17.74
CA GLY A 687 36.84 9.53 17.66
C GLY A 687 37.84 8.38 17.87
N SER A 688 37.38 7.18 18.25
CA SER A 688 38.24 6.01 18.53
C SER A 688 38.15 4.90 17.47
N GLY A 689 37.25 5.02 16.49
CA GLY A 689 37.01 4.01 15.46
C GLY A 689 35.79 3.13 15.71
N SER A 690 35.63 2.10 14.90
CA SER A 690 34.53 1.13 15.02
C SER A 690 35.04 -0.30 14.83
N ASP A 691 34.48 -1.23 15.59
CA ASP A 691 34.69 -2.67 15.45
C ASP A 691 33.36 -3.33 15.07
N PHE A 692 33.19 -3.59 13.77
CA PHE A 692 32.06 -4.33 13.25
C PHE A 692 32.38 -5.82 13.28
N TRP A 693 31.49 -6.62 13.83
CA TRP A 693 31.72 -8.05 13.98
C TRP A 693 30.51 -8.85 13.56
N PHE A 694 30.73 -10.05 13.04
CA PHE A 694 29.68 -11.03 12.85
C PHE A 694 30.16 -12.43 13.18
N SER A 695 29.23 -13.32 13.48
CA SER A 695 29.48 -14.75 13.64
C SER A 695 28.52 -15.55 12.76
N VAL A 696 28.96 -16.70 12.25
CA VAL A 696 28.14 -17.63 11.45
C VAL A 696 28.47 -19.07 11.81
N LYS A 697 27.50 -19.97 11.67
CA LYS A 697 27.74 -21.41 11.81
C LYS A 697 28.32 -21.96 10.52
N ILE A 698 29.41 -22.72 10.65
CA ILE A 698 30.14 -23.33 9.52
C ILE A 698 30.45 -24.79 9.81
N SER A 699 30.62 -25.58 8.75
CA SER A 699 31.20 -26.92 8.89
C SER A 699 32.68 -26.89 8.49
N VAL A 700 33.57 -27.38 9.33
CA VAL A 700 35.01 -27.47 9.05
C VAL A 700 35.29 -28.72 8.24
N ARG A 701 36.10 -28.61 7.18
CA ARG A 701 36.48 -29.71 6.30
C ARG A 701 38.00 -29.84 6.26
N ASN A 702 38.53 -30.99 6.68
CA ASN A 702 39.97 -31.20 6.88
C ASN A 702 40.69 -31.91 5.73
N ASN A 703 39.99 -32.30 4.65
CA ASN A 703 40.56 -33.14 3.59
C ASN A 703 40.59 -32.44 2.22
N PRO A 704 41.78 -32.15 1.64
CA PRO A 704 41.91 -31.49 0.34
C PRO A 704 41.63 -32.40 -0.87
N GLU A 705 41.60 -33.73 -0.68
CA GLU A 705 41.43 -34.72 -1.77
C GLU A 705 39.99 -34.80 -2.31
N ASP A 706 38.98 -34.40 -1.52
CA ASP A 706 37.57 -34.48 -1.94
C ASP A 706 37.13 -33.29 -2.83
N PHE A 707 37.92 -32.20 -2.89
CA PHE A 707 37.43 -30.92 -3.42
C PHE A 707 38.47 -30.10 -4.19
N ARG A 708 39.39 -30.73 -4.91
CA ARG A 708 40.08 -30.01 -5.99
C ARG A 708 39.04 -29.64 -7.05
N PRO A 709 38.80 -28.35 -7.38
CA PRO A 709 38.50 -28.05 -8.77
C PRO A 709 39.67 -28.65 -9.55
N LYS A 710 39.41 -29.37 -10.65
CA LYS A 710 40.49 -29.71 -11.58
C LYS A 710 41.21 -28.39 -11.85
N SER A 711 42.41 -28.22 -11.28
CA SER A 711 43.24 -27.07 -11.57
C SER A 711 43.38 -27.12 -13.08
N VAL A 712 42.73 -26.18 -13.76
CA VAL A 712 43.00 -25.93 -15.16
C VAL A 712 44.49 -25.65 -15.15
N SER A 713 45.27 -26.62 -15.61
CA SER A 713 46.66 -26.42 -15.91
C SER A 713 46.69 -25.15 -16.72
N SER A 714 47.53 -24.18 -16.32
CA SER A 714 47.92 -23.05 -17.15
C SER A 714 48.56 -23.60 -18.44
N LYS A 715 47.74 -24.12 -19.34
CA LYS A 715 48.05 -24.33 -20.74
C LYS A 715 47.81 -22.98 -21.41
N SER A 716 48.72 -22.64 -22.29
CA SER A 716 48.74 -21.44 -23.15
C SER A 716 47.35 -20.92 -23.48
N PRO A 717 47.13 -19.58 -23.50
CA PRO A 717 45.88 -19.01 -23.99
C PRO A 717 45.53 -19.64 -25.34
N PHE A 718 44.26 -20.00 -25.51
CA PHE A 718 43.72 -20.53 -26.76
C PHE A 718 43.93 -19.49 -27.86
N GLU A 719 45.00 -19.64 -28.66
CA GLU A 719 45.40 -18.68 -29.70
C GLU A 719 44.64 -18.87 -31.03
N SER A 720 43.74 -19.85 -31.14
CA SER A 720 43.00 -20.12 -32.38
C SER A 720 41.77 -19.24 -32.54
N LYS A 721 41.69 -18.62 -33.72
CA LYS A 721 40.61 -17.76 -34.17
C LYS A 721 39.35 -18.58 -34.53
N LEU A 722 38.37 -18.56 -33.63
CA LEU A 722 37.01 -19.11 -33.89
C LEU A 722 36.17 -18.21 -34.79
N LYS A 723 35.30 -18.82 -35.59
CA LYS A 723 34.15 -18.20 -36.27
C LYS A 723 32.89 -18.40 -35.43
N ILE A 724 32.34 -17.31 -34.92
CA ILE A 724 31.23 -17.30 -33.98
C ILE A 724 30.00 -16.71 -34.65
N LEU A 725 28.87 -17.42 -34.61
CA LEU A 725 27.56 -16.86 -34.91
C LEU A 725 26.96 -16.31 -33.61
N LEU A 726 26.79 -14.99 -33.52
CA LEU A 726 26.17 -14.31 -32.39
C LEU A 726 24.72 -13.95 -32.73
N VAL A 727 23.77 -14.47 -31.98
CA VAL A 727 22.34 -14.21 -32.16
C VAL A 727 21.82 -13.47 -30.93
N GLU A 728 21.48 -12.19 -31.12
CA GLU A 728 21.04 -11.28 -30.06
C GLU A 728 20.12 -10.22 -30.67
N ASP A 729 18.94 -10.00 -30.10
CA ASP A 729 17.91 -9.12 -30.67
C ASP A 729 18.23 -7.64 -30.45
N LEU A 730 18.71 -7.29 -29.26
CA LEU A 730 19.09 -5.94 -28.89
C LEU A 730 20.38 -5.51 -29.60
N GLU A 731 20.26 -4.53 -30.49
CA GLU A 731 21.35 -4.01 -31.31
C GLU A 731 22.58 -3.59 -30.48
N VAL A 732 22.34 -2.99 -29.32
CA VAL A 732 23.41 -2.54 -28.41
C VAL A 732 24.20 -3.73 -27.87
N ASN A 733 23.52 -4.76 -27.34
CA ASN A 733 24.17 -5.97 -26.82
C ASN A 733 24.92 -6.70 -27.93
N ARG A 734 24.28 -6.86 -29.09
CA ARG A 734 24.87 -7.49 -30.27
C ARG A 734 26.17 -6.79 -30.67
N ARG A 735 26.18 -5.46 -30.66
CA ARG A 735 27.36 -4.65 -31.00
C ARG A 735 28.47 -4.73 -29.96
N VAL A 736 28.12 -4.71 -28.67
CA VAL A 736 29.09 -4.85 -27.56
C VAL A 736 29.78 -6.21 -27.60
N ILE A 737 29.00 -7.30 -27.66
CA ILE A 737 29.57 -8.66 -27.66
C ILE A 737 30.40 -8.88 -28.93
N THR A 738 29.95 -8.38 -30.08
CA THR A 738 30.74 -8.41 -31.33
C THR A 738 32.07 -7.70 -31.17
N LEU A 739 32.11 -6.53 -30.54
CA LEU A 739 33.35 -5.77 -30.29
C LEU A 739 34.30 -6.54 -29.36
N LEU A 740 33.79 -7.09 -28.25
CA LEU A 740 34.59 -7.86 -27.29
C LEU A 740 35.21 -9.11 -27.95
N LEU A 741 34.39 -9.90 -28.65
CA LEU A 741 34.83 -11.12 -29.34
C LEU A 741 35.82 -10.80 -30.48
N THR A 742 35.59 -9.72 -31.24
CA THR A 742 36.51 -9.28 -32.31
C THR A 742 37.82 -8.74 -31.72
N GLY A 743 37.78 -8.07 -30.57
CA GLY A 743 38.95 -7.65 -29.80
C GLY A 743 39.82 -8.84 -29.36
N MET A 744 39.20 -9.98 -29.07
CA MET A 744 39.86 -11.26 -28.82
C MET A 744 40.29 -12.00 -30.11
N LYS A 745 40.25 -11.32 -31.27
CA LYS A 745 40.62 -11.81 -32.61
C LYS A 745 39.69 -12.86 -33.22
N HIS A 746 38.52 -13.15 -32.63
CA HIS A 746 37.51 -14.03 -33.23
C HIS A 746 36.85 -13.38 -34.46
N GLN A 747 36.30 -14.20 -35.36
CA GLN A 747 35.44 -13.76 -36.45
C GLN A 747 33.99 -13.87 -36.01
N VAL A 748 33.24 -12.76 -35.98
CA VAL A 748 31.84 -12.77 -35.53
C VAL A 748 30.93 -12.43 -36.70
N VAL A 749 29.92 -13.26 -36.94
CA VAL A 749 28.77 -12.94 -37.78
C VAL A 749 27.58 -12.80 -36.85
N ALA A 750 26.83 -11.71 -36.98
CA ALA A 750 25.76 -11.38 -36.05
C ALA A 750 24.38 -11.50 -36.72
N ALA A 751 23.42 -12.05 -35.98
CA ALA A 751 22.02 -12.20 -36.35
C ALA A 751 21.13 -11.54 -35.29
N SER A 752 19.96 -11.06 -35.70
CA SER A 752 19.03 -10.29 -34.87
C SER A 752 17.89 -11.11 -34.26
N ASN A 753 17.71 -12.37 -34.67
CA ASN A 753 16.70 -13.28 -34.15
C ASN A 753 17.01 -14.73 -34.57
N GLY A 754 16.28 -15.69 -33.98
CA GLY A 754 16.48 -17.12 -34.25
C GLY A 754 16.24 -17.54 -35.70
N HIS A 755 15.33 -16.87 -36.43
CA HIS A 755 15.03 -17.20 -37.82
C HIS A 755 16.20 -16.84 -38.75
N GLU A 756 16.75 -15.64 -38.59
CA GLU A 756 17.95 -15.19 -39.30
C GLU A 756 19.14 -16.10 -39.00
N ALA A 757 19.28 -16.57 -37.75
CA ALA A 757 20.32 -17.53 -37.39
C ALA A 757 20.19 -18.87 -38.14
N VAL A 758 18.97 -19.38 -38.30
CA VAL A 758 18.70 -20.61 -39.08
C VAL A 758 18.97 -20.42 -40.57
N GLU A 759 18.72 -19.23 -41.13
CA GLU A 759 19.01 -18.91 -42.53
C GLU A 759 20.52 -18.74 -42.80
N LEU A 760 21.24 -18.10 -41.86
CA LEU A 760 22.67 -17.85 -41.96
C LEU A 760 23.52 -19.11 -41.73
N TYR A 761 23.01 -20.09 -40.98
CA TYR A 761 23.76 -21.28 -40.65
C TYR A 761 23.95 -22.22 -41.86
N GLN A 762 25.20 -22.62 -42.11
CA GLN A 762 25.57 -23.69 -43.04
C GLN A 762 26.58 -24.62 -42.36
N PRO A 763 26.56 -25.94 -42.63
CA PRO A 763 27.54 -26.88 -42.09
C PRO A 763 28.99 -26.41 -42.27
N GLY A 764 29.75 -26.36 -41.18
CA GLY A 764 31.17 -25.94 -41.18
C GLY A 764 31.42 -24.43 -41.32
N ALA A 765 30.38 -23.59 -41.35
CA ALA A 765 30.53 -22.13 -41.44
C ALA A 765 30.99 -21.47 -40.13
N PHE A 766 30.61 -22.08 -38.99
CA PHE A 766 30.86 -21.55 -37.65
C PHE A 766 31.43 -22.64 -36.75
N ASP A 767 32.32 -22.23 -35.84
CA ASP A 767 32.93 -23.08 -34.82
C ASP A 767 32.13 -23.03 -33.51
N LEU A 768 31.36 -21.96 -33.26
CA LEU A 768 30.55 -21.75 -32.07
C LEU A 768 29.30 -20.92 -32.39
N ILE A 769 28.16 -21.23 -31.76
CA ILE A 769 26.96 -20.40 -31.81
C ILE A 769 26.68 -19.86 -30.42
N LEU A 770 26.67 -18.53 -30.26
CA LEU A 770 26.17 -17.84 -29.08
C LEU A 770 24.76 -17.36 -29.38
N MET A 771 23.76 -17.86 -28.64
CA MET A 771 22.36 -17.60 -28.97
C MET A 771 21.59 -17.14 -27.77
N ASP A 772 21.04 -15.94 -27.85
CA ASP A 772 20.08 -15.45 -26.88
C ASP A 772 18.86 -16.36 -26.79
N VAL A 773 18.43 -16.66 -25.56
CA VAL A 773 17.34 -17.59 -25.28
C VAL A 773 15.99 -16.93 -25.60
N GLU A 774 15.82 -15.66 -25.21
CA GLU A 774 14.55 -14.95 -25.30
C GLU A 774 14.64 -13.86 -26.36
N MET A 775 14.10 -14.13 -27.55
CA MET A 775 14.15 -13.21 -28.69
C MET A 775 12.80 -13.17 -29.42
N PRO A 776 12.40 -12.03 -30.02
CA PRO A 776 11.22 -11.95 -30.87
C PRO A 776 11.38 -12.72 -32.20
N VAL A 777 10.26 -12.96 -32.89
CA VAL A 777 10.14 -13.70 -34.17
C VAL A 777 10.38 -15.21 -34.05
N MET A 778 11.55 -15.63 -33.55
CA MET A 778 11.87 -17.02 -33.24
C MET A 778 12.85 -17.02 -32.07
N ASP A 779 12.45 -17.69 -30.98
CA ASP A 779 13.26 -17.75 -29.77
C ASP A 779 14.48 -18.68 -29.93
N GLY A 780 15.45 -18.56 -29.02
CA GLY A 780 16.70 -19.32 -29.10
C GLY A 780 16.53 -20.82 -28.94
N ILE A 781 15.50 -21.27 -28.22
CA ILE A 781 15.22 -22.69 -28.02
C ILE A 781 14.63 -23.29 -29.30
N GLU A 782 13.68 -22.59 -29.92
CA GLU A 782 13.07 -22.97 -31.19
C GLU A 782 14.11 -22.97 -32.32
N ALA A 783 15.00 -21.98 -32.35
CA ALA A 783 16.12 -21.93 -33.28
C ALA A 783 17.11 -23.10 -33.06
N ALA A 784 17.51 -23.38 -31.80
CA ALA A 784 18.36 -24.53 -31.48
C ALA A 784 17.75 -25.85 -31.93
N ARG A 785 16.46 -26.05 -31.65
CA ARG A 785 15.71 -27.25 -32.05
C ARG A 785 15.62 -27.38 -33.57
N THR A 786 15.37 -26.27 -34.26
CA THR A 786 15.28 -26.23 -35.73
C THR A 786 16.62 -26.55 -36.39
N LEU A 787 17.71 -25.97 -35.88
CA LEU A 787 19.07 -26.27 -36.31
C LEU A 787 19.40 -27.75 -36.07
N LYS A 788 19.15 -28.26 -34.85
CA LYS A 788 19.42 -29.67 -34.49
C LYS A 788 18.60 -30.65 -35.33
N ALA A 789 17.34 -30.35 -35.62
CA ALA A 789 16.50 -31.18 -36.49
C ALA A 789 16.98 -31.20 -37.95
N LYS A 790 17.56 -30.09 -38.44
CA LYS A 790 17.99 -29.94 -39.83
C LYS A 790 19.40 -30.44 -40.11
N TYR A 791 20.32 -30.33 -39.14
CA TYR A 791 21.76 -30.59 -39.36
C TYR A 791 22.40 -31.56 -38.35
N ASN A 792 21.71 -31.90 -37.25
CA ASN A 792 22.12 -32.88 -36.24
C ASN A 792 23.62 -32.82 -35.85
N HIS A 793 24.44 -33.80 -36.29
CA HIS A 793 25.87 -33.92 -35.94
C HIS A 793 26.80 -32.93 -36.64
N GLU A 794 26.29 -32.14 -37.60
CA GLU A 794 27.09 -31.13 -38.33
C GLU A 794 27.05 -29.75 -37.66
N LEU A 795 26.53 -29.64 -36.43
CA LEU A 795 26.43 -28.38 -35.68
C LEU A 795 27.63 -28.15 -34.75
N PRO A 796 28.16 -26.92 -34.69
CA PRO A 796 29.05 -26.52 -33.60
C PRO A 796 28.28 -26.45 -32.27
N PRO A 797 28.99 -26.36 -31.13
CA PRO A 797 28.36 -26.15 -29.83
C PRO A 797 27.46 -24.90 -29.84
N ILE A 798 26.25 -25.03 -29.28
CA ILE A 798 25.28 -23.96 -29.10
C ILE A 798 25.29 -23.54 -27.64
N VAL A 799 25.69 -22.31 -27.37
CA VAL A 799 25.76 -21.74 -26.02
C VAL A 799 24.67 -20.68 -25.86
N GLY A 800 23.72 -20.92 -24.96
CA GLY A 800 22.61 -20.01 -24.69
C GLY A 800 23.07 -18.75 -23.94
N LEU A 801 22.57 -17.56 -24.28
CA LEU A 801 22.70 -16.35 -23.48
C LEU A 801 21.38 -16.13 -22.72
N SER A 802 21.38 -16.24 -21.40
CA SER A 802 20.15 -16.10 -20.58
C SER A 802 20.27 -14.96 -19.56
N ALA A 803 19.18 -14.21 -19.39
CA ALA A 803 19.09 -13.15 -18.39
C ALA A 803 18.69 -13.63 -16.98
N ASN A 804 18.10 -14.82 -16.87
CA ASN A 804 17.73 -15.44 -15.60
C ASN A 804 18.67 -16.60 -15.27
N ALA A 805 19.61 -16.33 -14.37
CA ALA A 805 20.48 -17.35 -13.78
C ALA A 805 19.88 -17.89 -12.48
N LEU A 806 18.66 -18.44 -12.54
CA LEU A 806 18.09 -19.20 -11.43
C LEU A 806 18.47 -20.68 -11.58
N GLU A 807 18.80 -21.33 -10.47
CA GLU A 807 19.27 -22.72 -10.46
C GLU A 807 18.08 -23.66 -10.76
N GLY A 808 18.24 -24.51 -11.78
CA GLY A 808 17.17 -25.31 -12.40
C GLY A 808 16.93 -25.00 -13.88
N ASP A 809 17.24 -23.78 -14.33
CA ASP A 809 17.11 -23.42 -15.76
C ASP A 809 18.24 -24.02 -16.63
N ARG A 810 19.41 -24.29 -16.05
CA ARG A 810 20.54 -24.94 -16.76
C ARG A 810 20.15 -26.32 -17.32
N GLU A 811 19.56 -27.17 -16.49
CA GLU A 811 19.13 -28.51 -16.88
C GLU A 811 18.06 -28.44 -17.96
N LYS A 812 17.12 -27.49 -17.80
CA LYS A 812 16.05 -27.21 -18.76
C LYS A 812 16.56 -26.76 -20.13
N TYR A 813 17.54 -25.85 -20.21
CA TYR A 813 18.09 -25.40 -21.49
C TYR A 813 18.97 -26.46 -22.17
N ILE A 814 19.69 -27.27 -21.38
CA ILE A 814 20.45 -28.40 -21.90
C ILE A 814 19.51 -29.48 -22.45
N GLU A 815 18.46 -29.85 -21.71
CA GLU A 815 17.42 -30.78 -22.18
C GLU A 815 16.70 -30.28 -23.44
N GLN A 816 16.60 -28.96 -23.61
CA GLN A 816 15.94 -28.33 -24.75
C GLN A 816 16.84 -28.13 -25.98
N GLY A 817 18.10 -28.58 -25.91
CA GLY A 817 18.98 -28.66 -27.07
C GLY A 817 20.08 -27.62 -27.11
N MET A 818 20.44 -26.96 -26.01
CA MET A 818 21.69 -26.18 -25.89
C MET A 818 22.80 -27.03 -25.27
N ASP A 819 24.06 -26.72 -25.57
CA ASP A 819 25.22 -27.51 -25.10
C ASP A 819 25.89 -26.88 -23.87
N GLU A 820 25.73 -25.57 -23.68
CA GLU A 820 26.05 -24.83 -22.44
C GLU A 820 25.27 -23.49 -22.42
N TYR A 821 25.45 -22.67 -21.38
CA TYR A 821 24.91 -21.32 -21.31
C TYR A 821 25.88 -20.32 -20.68
N LEU A 822 25.68 -19.04 -20.98
CA LEU A 822 26.29 -17.89 -20.34
C LEU A 822 25.19 -17.00 -19.78
N THR A 823 25.48 -16.40 -18.63
CA THR A 823 24.58 -15.41 -18.03
C THR A 823 24.79 -14.05 -18.69
N LYS A 824 23.70 -13.29 -18.83
CA LYS A 824 23.75 -11.87 -19.17
C LYS A 824 23.89 -11.07 -17.86
N PRO A 825 24.84 -10.13 -17.74
CA PRO A 825 25.70 -9.55 -18.79
C PRO A 825 26.81 -10.49 -19.30
N PHE A 826 27.13 -10.41 -20.59
CA PHE A 826 28.18 -11.23 -21.22
C PHE A 826 29.53 -11.03 -20.53
N ASN A 827 30.06 -12.09 -19.91
CA ASN A 827 31.30 -12.06 -19.14
C ASN A 827 32.43 -12.75 -19.92
N VAL A 828 33.51 -12.01 -20.19
CA VAL A 828 34.67 -12.50 -20.96
C VAL A 828 35.33 -13.71 -20.31
N ASN A 829 35.50 -13.72 -18.98
CA ASN A 829 36.14 -14.83 -18.27
C ASN A 829 35.27 -16.10 -18.33
N ALA A 830 33.95 -15.97 -18.17
CA ALA A 830 33.02 -17.09 -18.29
C ALA A 830 33.00 -17.64 -19.73
N PHE A 831 33.05 -16.77 -20.74
CA PHE A 831 33.17 -17.17 -22.14
C PHE A 831 34.47 -17.94 -22.39
N MET A 832 35.61 -17.47 -21.86
CA MET A 832 36.90 -18.16 -22.01
C MET A 832 36.89 -19.56 -21.39
N GLN A 833 36.23 -19.75 -20.23
CA GLN A 833 36.07 -21.08 -19.64
C GLN A 833 35.26 -22.03 -20.54
N ILE A 834 34.25 -21.53 -21.25
CA ILE A 834 33.48 -22.32 -22.22
C ILE A 834 34.33 -22.66 -23.45
N VAL A 835 35.11 -21.70 -23.95
CA VAL A 835 36.04 -21.93 -25.07
C VAL A 835 37.08 -22.99 -24.70
N GLU A 836 37.66 -22.90 -23.51
CA GLU A 836 38.58 -23.92 -22.99
C GLU A 836 37.88 -25.28 -22.91
N LYS A 837 36.67 -25.34 -22.37
CA LYS A 837 35.89 -26.59 -22.24
C LYS A 837 35.65 -27.29 -23.58
N PHE A 838 35.32 -26.55 -24.64
CA PHE A 838 34.95 -27.15 -25.93
C PHE A 838 36.13 -27.33 -26.89
N PHE A 839 37.18 -26.52 -26.77
CA PHE A 839 38.25 -26.45 -27.78
C PHE A 839 39.67 -26.64 -27.24
N VAL A 840 39.89 -26.67 -25.93
CA VAL A 840 41.18 -26.96 -25.30
C VAL A 840 41.08 -28.29 -24.55
N SER A 841 41.68 -29.35 -25.09
CA SER A 841 41.80 -30.66 -24.41
C SER A 841 43.10 -30.77 -23.58
#